data_AF-A0A1I6SKV6-F1
#
_entry.id   AF-A0A1I6SKV6-F1
#
_cell.length_a   1.000
_cell.length_b   1.000
_cell.length_c   1.000
_cell.angle_alpha   90.00
_cell.angle_beta   90.00
_cell.angle_gamma   90.00
#
_symmetry.space_group_name_H-M   'P 1'
#
loop_
_entity.id
_entity.type
_entity.pdbx_description
1 polymer ?
#
loop_
_entity_poly.entity_id
_entity_poly.type
_entity_poly.pdbx_seq_one_letter_code
_entity_poly.pdbx_strand_id
1 'polypeptide(L)'
;MDWMNVAAIILGALLGLFSNQIYNTIGNKLKNVAAVLAKESPWIKQLLLRTFLIFAGALYVFSYFLSIILRKLTRSIKGVIISFLILIFVYSMLWYLAGLKTDSNPGIIDWLYRMAGYTSPDDHLSLGLFSMGTTVLTFQLTATLTLFYFIFREQRTASISSVHVNSNSIIVFIVVAIVTIFMGTHLSSMIGRDVSVTEASGIKVSLSFSSLHAGRILAWGLLLVCAFILGIRAVLRLIQNLKIKKMLDDLILYISKQLSILRFTPLPQHRKKIYANLVTSVESLQQLMSMAVDKGMEESYISNRKKWGTLLSNLLCSPRLKDLDNTVISEFLLKRDGKKYDDLFRFILKSQTAIIMVLIKNHKIEEANNSVDLFFELKPSENELHIGYFNALQELALLMYANDVIGLEPIFKGLESIAIADEETVRNGIYIIYKSLINKAVAKNDVKMLSSIVYSMTKTLDQTEEAELKPDPSYKFLQLKSNISLIEEDLDTYTYCVIFIVLQAALKSVELAHYSCTGFLVKFIVTAFKCQYLNEAYSVFTENGGANNPYLGQRENFSKINVSFNFNEKTLGYCQKKLTILLYGQQQYVVERRIDFGEVPKSYLDICHLNCNYIDYLFDKIEASKSKYGLLFLEEKKQHKEITYFEELKNEIRLHIGVQDELEMVT
;
A
#
# COMPACT_ATOMS: atom_id res chain seq x y z
N MET A 1 4.96 28.24 -9.11
CA MET A 1 4.65 29.67 -8.92
C MET A 1 3.46 30.05 -9.79
N ASP A 2 2.31 30.18 -9.15
CA ASP A 2 1.03 30.63 -9.71
C ASP A 2 0.96 32.17 -9.77
N TRP A 3 0.02 32.74 -10.54
CA TRP A 3 -0.32 34.18 -10.41
C TRP A 3 -0.86 34.53 -9.03
N MET A 4 -1.36 33.56 -8.28
CA MET A 4 -1.57 33.68 -6.83
C MET A 4 -0.27 33.70 -6.04
N ASN A 5 0.84 33.12 -6.49
CA ASN A 5 2.12 33.31 -5.83
C ASN A 5 2.73 34.65 -6.21
N VAL A 6 2.51 35.20 -7.42
CA VAL A 6 3.00 36.56 -7.74
C VAL A 6 2.11 37.61 -7.08
N ALA A 7 0.79 37.45 -7.14
CA ALA A 7 -0.14 38.29 -6.39
C ALA A 7 -0.03 38.06 -4.88
N ALA A 8 0.26 36.87 -4.34
CA ALA A 8 0.56 36.66 -2.91
C ALA A 8 2.05 36.85 -2.55
N ILE A 9 2.96 37.10 -3.49
CA ILE A 9 4.31 37.60 -3.23
C ILE A 9 4.29 39.13 -3.33
N ILE A 10 3.40 39.75 -4.10
CA ILE A 10 3.18 41.20 -4.09
C ILE A 10 2.29 41.56 -2.88
N LEU A 11 1.15 40.90 -2.73
CA LEU A 11 0.25 41.01 -1.57
C LEU A 11 0.85 40.36 -0.32
N GLY A 12 1.81 39.44 -0.43
CA GLY A 12 2.58 38.88 0.71
C GLY A 12 4.02 39.40 0.83
N ALA A 13 4.49 40.28 -0.05
CA ALA A 13 5.57 41.23 0.28
C ALA A 13 4.94 42.45 0.95
N LEU A 14 3.76 42.89 0.53
CA LEU A 14 2.96 43.89 1.23
C LEU A 14 2.45 43.34 2.58
N LEU A 15 1.80 42.17 2.60
CA LEU A 15 1.39 41.50 3.83
C LEU A 15 2.54 40.78 4.52
N GLY A 16 3.71 40.53 3.95
CA GLY A 16 4.83 39.84 4.62
C GLY A 16 5.91 40.79 5.14
N LEU A 17 6.06 41.98 4.56
CA LEU A 17 6.64 43.11 5.29
C LEU A 17 5.78 43.39 6.52
N PHE A 18 4.45 43.33 6.40
CA PHE A 18 3.56 43.42 7.55
C PHE A 18 3.42 42.13 8.36
N SER A 19 3.50 40.90 7.83
CA SER A 19 3.19 39.65 8.54
C SER A 19 4.42 38.94 9.03
N ASN A 20 5.61 39.13 8.45
CA ASN A 20 6.84 38.69 9.06
C ASN A 20 7.26 39.71 10.14
N GLN A 21 6.98 41.02 9.95
CA GLN A 21 7.02 41.96 11.08
C GLN A 21 5.92 41.68 12.08
N ILE A 22 4.66 41.44 11.73
CA ILE A 22 3.61 41.12 12.71
C ILE A 22 3.86 39.76 13.34
N TYR A 23 4.27 38.71 12.62
CA TYR A 23 4.57 37.40 13.20
C TYR A 23 5.85 37.41 14.04
N ASN A 24 6.91 38.14 13.66
CA ASN A 24 8.09 38.26 14.52
C ASN A 24 7.88 39.28 15.65
N THR A 25 7.13 40.36 15.45
CA THR A 25 6.87 41.37 16.50
C THR A 25 5.79 40.91 17.46
N ILE A 26 4.67 40.34 16.99
CA ILE A 26 3.65 39.69 17.82
C ILE A 26 4.15 38.36 18.34
N GLY A 27 4.88 37.55 17.57
CA GLY A 27 5.44 36.27 18.04
C GLY A 27 6.54 36.44 19.09
N ASN A 28 7.44 37.42 18.95
CA ASN A 28 8.44 37.72 19.98
C ASN A 28 7.81 38.44 21.18
N LYS A 29 6.85 39.35 20.97
CA LYS A 29 6.10 39.96 22.10
C LYS A 29 5.24 38.93 22.82
N LEU A 30 4.58 37.99 22.13
CA LEU A 30 3.82 36.90 22.74
C LEU A 30 4.72 35.86 23.38
N LYS A 31 5.91 35.56 22.83
CA LYS A 31 6.89 34.69 23.53
C LYS A 31 7.34 35.32 24.84
N ASN A 32 7.61 36.62 24.84
CA ASN A 32 8.01 37.34 26.04
C ASN A 32 6.85 37.47 27.03
N VAL A 33 5.64 37.79 26.57
CA VAL A 33 4.43 37.87 27.40
C VAL A 33 4.00 36.50 27.93
N ALA A 34 4.08 35.44 27.11
CA ALA A 34 3.78 34.07 27.54
C ALA A 34 4.86 33.50 28.45
N ALA A 35 6.13 33.86 28.31
CA ALA A 35 7.20 33.47 29.24
C ALA A 35 7.04 34.16 30.61
N VAL A 36 6.61 35.43 30.62
CA VAL A 36 6.30 36.18 31.85
C VAL A 36 5.01 35.64 32.51
N LEU A 37 3.94 35.41 31.75
CA LEU A 37 2.67 34.89 32.28
C LEU A 37 2.72 33.39 32.66
N ALA A 38 3.56 32.58 31.98
CA ALA A 38 3.76 31.17 32.34
C ALA A 38 4.46 30.99 33.69
N LYS A 39 5.07 32.05 34.22
CA LYS A 39 5.68 32.06 35.56
C LYS A 39 4.64 32.26 36.67
N GLU A 40 3.45 32.78 36.35
CA GLU A 40 2.41 33.12 37.34
C GLU A 40 1.16 32.22 37.31
N SER A 41 0.78 31.61 36.18
CA SER A 41 -0.34 30.65 36.16
C SER A 41 -0.35 29.68 34.96
N PRO A 42 -0.34 28.35 35.18
CA PRO A 42 -0.41 27.35 34.11
C PRO A 42 -1.71 27.39 33.30
N TRP A 43 -2.81 27.84 33.92
CA TRP A 43 -4.13 27.93 33.27
C TRP A 43 -4.17 29.02 32.19
N ILE A 44 -3.55 30.18 32.45
CA ILE A 44 -3.48 31.29 31.47
C ILE A 44 -2.67 30.89 30.24
N LYS A 45 -1.59 30.10 30.43
CA LYS A 45 -0.81 29.51 29.33
C LYS A 45 -1.68 28.58 28.48
N GLN A 46 -2.50 27.73 29.08
CA GLN A 46 -3.41 26.84 28.35
C GLN A 46 -4.52 27.62 27.62
N LEU A 47 -5.05 28.69 28.21
CA LEU A 47 -6.08 29.53 27.60
C LEU A 47 -5.54 30.27 26.36
N LEU A 48 -4.38 30.91 26.48
CA LEU A 48 -3.71 31.61 25.38
C LEU A 48 -3.29 30.66 24.25
N LEU A 49 -2.86 29.44 24.60
CA LEU A 49 -2.53 28.41 23.62
C LEU A 49 -3.79 27.93 22.88
N ARG A 50 -4.91 27.74 23.59
CA ARG A 50 -6.20 27.37 22.98
C ARG A 50 -6.72 28.48 22.06
N THR A 51 -6.68 29.74 22.47
CA THR A 51 -7.11 30.86 21.62
C THR A 51 -6.21 31.03 20.40
N PHE A 52 -4.89 30.84 20.54
CA PHE A 52 -3.97 30.87 19.41
C PHE A 52 -4.20 29.70 18.46
N LEU A 53 -4.41 28.47 18.95
CA LEU A 53 -4.73 27.31 18.12
C LEU A 53 -6.08 27.47 17.40
N ILE A 54 -7.07 28.07 18.05
CA ILE A 54 -8.37 28.40 17.43
C ILE A 54 -8.17 29.45 16.33
N PHE A 55 -7.40 30.51 16.58
CA PHE A 55 -7.17 31.58 15.61
C PHE A 55 -6.30 31.14 14.43
N ALA A 56 -5.22 30.39 14.68
CA ALA A 56 -4.39 29.77 13.65
C ALA A 56 -5.18 28.72 12.86
N GLY A 57 -6.02 27.94 13.53
CA GLY A 57 -6.97 27.02 12.91
C GLY A 57 -7.97 27.75 12.03
N ALA A 58 -8.54 28.87 12.48
CA ALA A 58 -9.47 29.69 11.71
C ALA A 58 -8.82 30.34 10.49
N LEU A 59 -7.60 30.89 10.62
CA LEU A 59 -6.81 31.42 9.50
C LEU A 59 -6.41 30.33 8.51
N TYR A 60 -6.01 29.16 8.99
CA TYR A 60 -5.72 28.01 8.15
C TYR A 60 -6.98 27.57 7.39
N VAL A 61 -8.12 27.42 8.08
CA VAL A 61 -9.42 27.09 7.48
C VAL A 61 -9.85 28.16 6.50
N PHE A 62 -9.65 29.45 6.76
CA PHE A 62 -9.97 30.54 5.85
C PHE A 62 -9.08 30.53 4.60
N SER A 63 -7.77 30.40 4.76
CA SER A 63 -6.84 30.27 3.61
C SER A 63 -7.13 28.99 2.80
N TYR A 64 -7.48 27.91 3.49
CA TYR A 64 -7.89 26.65 2.89
C TYR A 64 -9.22 26.82 2.15
N PHE A 65 -10.19 27.52 2.72
CA PHE A 65 -11.48 27.83 2.12
C PHE A 65 -11.33 28.74 0.90
N LEU A 66 -10.50 29.77 0.98
CA LEU A 66 -10.12 30.61 -0.16
C LEU A 66 -9.45 29.77 -1.24
N SER A 67 -8.50 28.90 -0.86
CA SER A 67 -7.85 27.97 -1.79
C SER A 67 -8.81 26.94 -2.39
N ILE A 68 -9.86 26.53 -1.66
CA ILE A 68 -10.93 25.65 -2.13
C ILE A 68 -11.83 26.40 -3.10
N ILE A 69 -12.22 27.64 -2.81
CA ILE A 69 -13.01 28.48 -3.70
C ILE A 69 -12.24 28.68 -5.00
N LEU A 70 -10.96 29.04 -4.90
CA LEU A 70 -10.07 29.22 -6.05
C LEU A 70 -9.84 27.92 -6.82
N ARG A 71 -9.64 26.79 -6.13
CA ARG A 71 -9.57 25.45 -6.77
C ARG A 71 -10.91 25.02 -7.38
N LYS A 72 -12.05 25.39 -6.80
CA LYS A 72 -13.39 25.14 -7.35
C LYS A 72 -13.62 26.00 -8.58
N LEU A 73 -13.13 27.24 -8.56
CA LEU A 73 -13.10 28.10 -9.74
C LEU A 73 -12.25 27.46 -10.84
N THR A 74 -11.05 26.97 -10.55
CA THR A 74 -10.19 26.41 -11.61
C THR A 74 -10.54 24.99 -12.05
N ARG A 75 -11.30 24.20 -11.27
CA ARG A 75 -11.65 22.81 -11.59
C ARG A 75 -12.96 22.61 -12.36
N SER A 76 -13.81 23.63 -12.45
CA SER A 76 -15.09 23.53 -13.17
C SER A 76 -15.11 24.48 -14.34
N ILE A 77 -15.73 24.07 -15.46
CA ILE A 77 -15.93 24.95 -16.64
C ILE A 77 -16.59 26.28 -16.21
N LYS A 78 -17.58 26.21 -15.32
CA LYS A 78 -18.23 27.40 -14.73
C LYS A 78 -17.25 28.32 -14.03
N GLY A 79 -16.31 27.77 -13.28
CA GLY A 79 -15.31 28.55 -12.58
C GLY A 79 -14.20 29.11 -13.48
N VAL A 80 -13.86 28.42 -14.58
CA VAL A 80 -12.99 28.96 -15.63
C VAL A 80 -13.68 30.15 -16.30
N ILE A 81 -14.98 30.03 -16.60
CA ILE A 81 -15.79 31.14 -17.12
C ILE A 81 -15.82 32.31 -16.13
N ILE A 82 -16.05 32.07 -14.84
CA ILE A 82 -16.03 33.14 -13.82
C ILE A 82 -14.64 33.77 -13.72
N SER A 83 -13.57 32.98 -13.76
CA SER A 83 -12.19 33.51 -13.76
C SER A 83 -11.94 34.38 -14.99
N PHE A 84 -12.47 33.97 -16.14
CA PHE A 84 -12.39 34.71 -17.39
C PHE A 84 -13.19 36.03 -17.32
N LEU A 85 -14.39 36.01 -16.73
CA LEU A 85 -15.19 37.23 -16.49
C LEU A 85 -14.50 38.20 -15.53
N ILE A 86 -13.93 37.72 -14.43
CA ILE A 86 -13.13 38.54 -13.50
C ILE A 86 -11.93 39.14 -14.25
N LEU A 87 -11.27 38.36 -15.11
CA LEU A 87 -10.15 38.84 -15.89
C LEU A 87 -10.56 39.90 -16.92
N ILE A 88 -11.70 39.74 -17.60
CA ILE A 88 -12.28 40.76 -18.47
C ILE A 88 -12.60 42.02 -17.68
N PHE A 89 -13.14 41.89 -16.47
CA PHE A 89 -13.44 43.03 -15.60
C PHE A 89 -12.15 43.76 -15.17
N VAL A 90 -11.15 43.02 -14.70
CA VAL A 90 -9.83 43.58 -14.36
C VAL A 90 -9.16 44.20 -15.59
N TYR A 91 -9.31 43.59 -16.77
CA TYR A 91 -8.85 44.14 -18.04
C TYR A 91 -9.55 45.45 -18.38
N SER A 92 -10.88 45.51 -18.29
CA SER A 92 -11.66 46.72 -18.56
C SER A 92 -11.27 47.84 -17.60
N MET A 93 -11.05 47.51 -16.32
CA MET A 93 -10.56 48.44 -15.31
C MET A 93 -9.15 48.93 -15.62
N LEU A 94 -8.20 48.03 -15.92
CA LEU A 94 -6.82 48.39 -16.26
C LEU A 94 -6.75 49.21 -17.55
N TRP A 95 -7.56 48.88 -18.55
CA TRP A 95 -7.68 49.62 -19.81
C TRP A 95 -8.24 51.02 -19.61
N TYR A 96 -9.24 51.16 -18.74
CA TYR A 96 -9.81 52.44 -18.34
C TYR A 96 -8.80 53.27 -17.55
N LEU A 97 -8.15 52.69 -16.54
CA LEU A 97 -7.13 53.35 -15.73
C LEU A 97 -5.91 53.78 -16.54
N ALA A 98 -5.44 52.93 -17.47
CA ALA A 98 -4.35 53.25 -18.38
C ALA A 98 -4.75 54.23 -19.50
N GLY A 99 -6.06 54.46 -19.67
CA GLY A 99 -6.63 55.44 -20.60
C GLY A 99 -7.02 56.77 -19.94
N LEU A 100 -6.91 56.89 -18.61
CA LEU A 100 -7.02 58.19 -17.94
C LEU A 100 -5.87 59.06 -18.46
N LYS A 101 -6.21 60.23 -19.00
CA LYS A 101 -5.26 61.20 -19.57
C LYS A 101 -4.16 61.51 -18.56
N THR A 102 -3.06 60.77 -18.62
CA THR A 102 -1.75 61.32 -18.32
C THR A 102 -1.47 62.30 -19.43
N ASP A 103 -1.20 63.57 -19.12
CA ASP A 103 -0.61 64.52 -20.07
C ASP A 103 0.61 63.82 -20.67
N SER A 104 0.42 63.26 -21.86
CA SER A 104 1.23 62.18 -22.37
C SER A 104 2.55 62.77 -22.79
N ASN A 105 3.57 62.66 -21.93
CA ASN A 105 4.92 63.04 -22.28
C ASN A 105 5.38 62.09 -23.40
N PRO A 106 5.45 62.54 -24.67
CA PRO A 106 5.78 61.69 -25.81
C PRO A 106 7.18 61.07 -25.65
N GLY A 107 8.00 61.63 -24.76
CA GLY A 107 9.33 61.15 -24.44
C GLY A 107 9.37 59.74 -23.85
N ILE A 108 8.33 59.20 -23.20
CA ILE A 108 8.43 57.87 -22.56
C ILE A 108 8.52 56.75 -23.61
N ILE A 109 7.67 56.78 -24.64
CA ILE A 109 7.70 55.74 -25.68
C ILE A 109 8.91 55.93 -26.59
N ASP A 110 9.22 57.17 -26.99
CA ASP A 110 10.43 57.47 -27.77
C ASP A 110 11.69 57.02 -27.03
N TRP A 111 11.78 57.27 -25.72
CA TRP A 111 12.86 56.78 -24.87
C TRP A 111 12.95 55.25 -24.85
N LEU A 112 11.82 54.54 -24.71
CA LEU A 112 11.80 53.07 -24.74
C LEU A 112 12.30 52.51 -26.08
N TYR A 113 11.87 53.11 -27.20
CA TYR A 113 12.33 52.69 -28.52
C TYR A 113 13.81 52.99 -28.76
N ARG A 114 14.30 54.15 -28.33
CA ARG A 114 15.74 54.47 -28.40
C ARG A 114 16.58 53.56 -27.51
N MET A 115 16.10 53.21 -26.32
CA MET A 115 16.73 52.21 -25.46
C MET A 115 16.79 50.82 -26.11
N ALA A 116 15.78 50.47 -26.91
CA ALA A 116 15.78 49.25 -27.71
C ALA A 116 16.62 49.37 -29.01
N GLY A 117 17.24 50.52 -29.28
CA GLY A 117 18.16 50.76 -30.40
C GLY A 117 17.52 51.37 -31.66
N TYR A 118 16.26 51.80 -31.60
CA TYR A 118 15.58 52.42 -32.74
C TYR A 118 15.83 53.93 -32.77
N THR A 119 16.41 54.44 -33.86
CA THR A 119 16.87 55.84 -33.99
C THR A 119 15.80 56.80 -34.54
N SER A 120 14.71 56.29 -35.11
CA SER A 120 13.58 57.09 -35.60
C SER A 120 12.29 56.27 -35.53
N PRO A 121 11.74 56.04 -34.31
CA PRO A 121 10.54 55.23 -34.17
C PRO A 121 9.31 55.95 -34.73
N ASP A 122 8.46 55.20 -35.44
CA ASP A 122 7.18 55.64 -35.96
C ASP A 122 6.02 54.72 -35.49
N ASP A 123 4.79 55.08 -35.83
CA ASP A 123 3.63 54.26 -35.45
C ASP A 123 3.60 52.91 -36.22
N HIS A 124 4.23 52.82 -37.41
CA HIS A 124 4.37 51.56 -38.14
C HIS A 124 5.26 50.55 -37.39
N LEU A 125 6.35 51.01 -36.77
CA LEU A 125 7.18 50.19 -35.89
C LEU A 125 6.37 49.63 -34.72
N SER A 126 5.53 50.46 -34.11
CA SER A 126 4.65 50.06 -33.00
C SER A 126 3.66 48.98 -33.45
N LEU A 127 2.99 49.17 -34.59
CA LEU A 127 2.10 48.19 -35.20
C LEU A 127 2.82 46.88 -35.56
N GLY A 128 4.03 46.97 -36.11
CA GLY A 128 4.90 45.85 -36.41
C GLY A 128 5.24 45.03 -35.17
N LEU A 129 5.57 45.70 -34.06
CA LEU A 129 5.87 45.05 -32.77
C LEU A 129 4.63 44.41 -32.14
N PHE A 130 3.45 45.02 -32.24
CA PHE A 130 2.19 44.39 -31.79
C PHE A 130 1.89 43.14 -32.60
N SER A 131 2.00 43.21 -33.92
CA SER A 131 1.80 42.07 -34.82
C SER A 131 2.79 40.94 -34.53
N MET A 132 4.08 41.28 -34.39
CA MET A 132 5.13 40.30 -34.07
C MET A 132 4.91 39.67 -32.70
N GLY A 133 4.66 40.47 -31.66
CA GLY A 133 4.46 39.98 -30.29
C GLY A 133 3.23 39.07 -30.17
N THR A 134 2.11 39.45 -30.79
CA THR A 134 0.91 38.62 -30.83
C THR A 134 1.11 37.34 -31.64
N THR A 135 1.84 37.38 -32.74
CA THR A 135 2.18 36.19 -33.55
C THR A 135 3.06 35.21 -32.78
N VAL A 136 4.13 35.70 -32.15
CA VAL A 136 5.03 34.89 -31.31
C VAL A 136 4.26 34.22 -30.17
N LEU A 137 3.38 34.97 -29.49
CA LEU A 137 2.58 34.43 -28.40
C LEU A 137 1.55 33.41 -28.89
N THR A 138 0.97 33.61 -30.06
CA THR A 138 0.05 32.64 -30.70
C THR A 138 0.77 31.34 -31.03
N PHE A 139 1.98 31.43 -31.58
CA PHE A 139 2.82 30.25 -31.83
C PHE A 139 3.18 29.53 -30.52
N GLN A 140 3.61 30.28 -29.50
CA GLN A 140 3.95 29.71 -28.18
C GLN A 140 2.74 29.04 -27.53
N LEU A 141 1.56 29.66 -27.60
CA LEU A 141 0.30 29.11 -27.11
C LEU A 141 -0.03 27.79 -27.80
N THR A 142 0.02 27.78 -29.14
CA THR A 142 -0.23 26.59 -29.96
C THR A 142 0.76 25.47 -29.63
N ALA A 143 2.06 25.76 -29.58
CA ALA A 143 3.09 24.78 -29.24
C ALA A 143 2.89 24.20 -27.83
N THR A 144 2.58 25.04 -26.84
CA THR A 144 2.33 24.60 -25.46
C THR A 144 1.08 23.74 -25.36
N LEU A 145 0.01 24.06 -26.12
CA LEU A 145 -1.22 23.27 -26.16
C LEU A 145 -0.98 21.89 -26.79
N THR A 146 -0.25 21.84 -27.90
CA THR A 146 0.13 20.58 -28.57
C THR A 146 0.98 19.72 -27.65
N LEU A 147 1.98 20.31 -26.99
CA LEU A 147 2.85 19.61 -26.04
C LEU A 147 2.07 19.13 -24.81
N PHE A 148 1.13 19.95 -24.31
CA PHE A 148 0.20 19.54 -23.26
C PHE A 148 -0.64 18.34 -23.69
N TYR A 149 -1.23 18.35 -24.89
CA TYR A 149 -2.04 17.24 -25.38
C TYR A 149 -1.23 15.96 -25.54
N PHE A 150 -0.02 16.05 -26.09
CA PHE A 150 0.89 14.91 -26.22
C PHE A 150 1.24 14.31 -24.85
N ILE A 151 1.67 15.15 -23.89
CA ILE A 151 2.04 14.69 -22.56
C ILE A 151 0.83 14.16 -21.79
N PHE A 152 -0.33 14.80 -21.93
CA PHE A 152 -1.58 14.32 -21.35
C PHE A 152 -1.92 12.92 -21.87
N ARG A 153 -1.76 12.68 -23.17
CA ARG A 153 -1.97 11.36 -23.77
C ARG A 153 -0.96 10.35 -23.23
N GLU A 154 0.32 10.71 -23.15
CA GLU A 154 1.36 9.82 -22.63
C GLU A 154 1.16 9.48 -21.14
N GLN A 155 0.81 10.47 -20.32
CA GLN A 155 0.47 10.27 -18.91
C GLN A 155 -0.77 9.40 -18.73
N ARG A 156 -1.78 9.56 -19.58
CA ARG A 156 -2.99 8.72 -19.54
C ARG A 156 -2.69 7.27 -19.92
N THR A 157 -1.76 7.04 -20.84
CA THR A 157 -1.26 5.70 -21.18
C THR A 157 -0.46 5.09 -20.02
N ALA A 158 0.32 5.91 -19.30
CA ALA A 158 1.14 5.50 -18.15
C ALA A 158 0.29 5.15 -16.91
N SER A 159 -0.67 6.01 -16.56
CA SER A 159 -1.64 5.77 -15.50
C SER A 159 -2.88 6.61 -15.75
N ILE A 160 -3.99 5.92 -16.01
CA ILE A 160 -5.30 6.51 -16.36
C ILE A 160 -5.78 7.47 -15.25
N SER A 161 -5.40 7.21 -14.00
CA SER A 161 -5.81 7.94 -12.80
C SER A 161 -4.84 9.06 -12.37
N SER A 162 -3.62 9.10 -12.92
CA SER A 162 -2.55 10.05 -12.52
C SER A 162 -2.66 11.47 -13.08
N VAL A 163 -3.68 11.74 -13.91
CA VAL A 163 -3.89 12.99 -14.68
C VAL A 163 -4.05 14.26 -13.81
N HIS A 164 -3.90 14.15 -12.49
CA HIS A 164 -4.23 15.19 -11.52
C HIS A 164 -3.09 16.14 -11.13
N VAL A 165 -1.91 16.07 -11.75
CA VAL A 165 -0.77 16.87 -11.31
C VAL A 165 -0.51 18.06 -12.26
N ASN A 166 -0.90 19.26 -11.78
CA ASN A 166 -0.43 20.58 -12.22
C ASN A 166 -1.00 21.22 -13.51
N SER A 167 -2.30 21.05 -13.80
CA SER A 167 -2.97 21.82 -14.87
C SER A 167 -2.97 23.35 -14.65
N ASN A 168 -2.83 23.81 -13.39
CA ASN A 168 -2.98 25.23 -13.04
C ASN A 168 -2.02 26.15 -13.81
N SER A 169 -0.73 25.81 -13.97
CA SER A 169 0.19 26.70 -14.71
C SER A 169 -0.15 26.85 -16.18
N ILE A 170 -0.66 25.79 -16.79
CA ILE A 170 -0.99 25.77 -18.21
C ILE A 170 -2.26 26.57 -18.42
N ILE A 171 -3.28 26.35 -17.59
CA ILE A 171 -4.52 27.12 -17.61
C ILE A 171 -4.22 28.61 -17.43
N VAL A 172 -3.39 28.96 -16.45
CA VAL A 172 -3.00 30.34 -16.19
C VAL A 172 -2.24 30.95 -17.38
N PHE A 173 -1.32 30.21 -18.00
CA PHE A 173 -0.65 30.66 -19.21
C PHE A 173 -1.63 30.86 -20.38
N ILE A 174 -2.51 29.90 -20.65
CA ILE A 174 -3.52 29.97 -21.73
C ILE A 174 -4.39 31.21 -21.56
N VAL A 175 -4.90 31.42 -20.35
CA VAL A 175 -5.79 32.54 -20.04
C VAL A 175 -5.08 33.88 -20.23
N VAL A 176 -3.86 34.03 -19.70
CA VAL A 176 -3.06 35.25 -19.86
C VAL A 176 -2.68 35.47 -21.33
N ALA A 177 -2.30 34.41 -22.05
CA ALA A 177 -1.93 34.50 -23.45
C ALA A 177 -3.09 34.99 -24.33
N ILE A 178 -4.30 34.43 -24.14
CA ILE A 178 -5.50 34.85 -24.88
C ILE A 178 -5.81 36.33 -24.64
N VAL A 179 -5.76 36.79 -23.39
CA VAL A 179 -6.01 38.21 -23.08
C VAL A 179 -4.95 39.13 -23.67
N THR A 180 -3.67 38.76 -23.61
CA THR A 180 -2.59 39.55 -24.21
C THR A 180 -2.71 39.61 -25.74
N ILE A 181 -3.11 38.51 -26.40
CA ILE A 181 -3.36 38.48 -27.85
C ILE A 181 -4.54 39.39 -28.21
N PHE A 182 -5.65 39.28 -27.48
CA PHE A 182 -6.82 40.14 -27.68
C PHE A 182 -6.50 41.62 -27.48
N MET A 183 -5.73 41.96 -26.45
CA MET A 183 -5.32 43.33 -26.19
C MET A 183 -4.40 43.88 -27.29
N GLY A 184 -3.43 43.09 -27.76
CA GLY A 184 -2.51 43.51 -28.82
C GLY A 184 -3.22 43.72 -30.16
N THR A 185 -4.15 42.83 -30.50
CA THR A 185 -4.97 42.97 -31.73
C THR A 185 -5.91 44.16 -31.66
N HIS A 186 -6.55 44.41 -30.51
CA HIS A 186 -7.38 45.60 -30.31
C HIS A 186 -6.57 46.90 -30.40
N LEU A 187 -5.39 46.95 -29.75
CA LEU A 187 -4.49 48.11 -29.79
C LEU A 187 -3.98 48.39 -31.21
N SER A 188 -3.59 47.34 -31.94
CA SER A 188 -3.19 47.40 -33.34
C SER A 188 -4.33 47.91 -34.24
N SER A 189 -5.57 47.45 -34.02
CA SER A 189 -6.73 47.94 -34.77
C SER A 189 -7.06 49.40 -34.47
N MET A 190 -6.85 49.89 -33.25
CA MET A 190 -7.09 51.30 -32.92
C MET A 190 -6.05 52.19 -33.60
N ILE A 191 -4.77 51.93 -33.35
CA ILE A 191 -3.67 52.72 -33.91
C ILE A 191 -3.64 52.61 -35.44
N GLY A 192 -3.89 51.43 -36.00
CA GLY A 192 -3.89 51.22 -37.45
C GLY A 192 -5.01 51.97 -38.19
N ARG A 193 -6.17 52.16 -37.55
CA ARG A 193 -7.24 53.02 -38.11
C ARG A 193 -6.79 54.47 -38.16
N ASP A 194 -6.18 54.97 -37.09
CA ASP A 194 -5.75 56.36 -37.02
C ASP A 194 -4.58 56.66 -37.97
N VAL A 195 -3.64 55.70 -38.10
CA VAL A 195 -2.52 55.77 -39.06
C VAL A 195 -3.02 55.75 -40.51
N SER A 196 -3.91 54.82 -40.88
CA SER A 196 -4.40 54.72 -42.27
C SER A 196 -5.21 55.95 -42.72
N VAL A 197 -5.96 56.58 -41.82
CA VAL A 197 -6.67 57.85 -42.09
C VAL A 197 -5.67 58.99 -42.28
N THR A 198 -4.57 59.01 -41.53
CA THR A 198 -3.55 60.06 -41.61
C THR A 198 -2.67 59.92 -42.86
N GLU A 199 -2.32 58.70 -43.26
CA GLU A 199 -1.62 58.43 -44.52
C GLU A 199 -2.44 58.85 -45.74
N ALA A 200 -3.76 58.60 -45.72
CA ALA A 200 -4.67 59.05 -46.78
C ALA A 200 -4.70 60.59 -46.93
N SER A 201 -4.29 61.33 -45.89
CA SER A 201 -4.17 62.79 -45.89
C SER A 201 -2.78 63.32 -46.25
N GLY A 202 -1.79 62.45 -46.52
CA GLY A 202 -0.44 62.82 -46.96
C GLY A 202 0.49 63.36 -45.86
N ILE A 203 0.11 63.25 -44.59
CA ILE A 203 0.91 63.70 -43.44
C ILE A 203 1.89 62.59 -43.04
N LYS A 204 3.16 62.96 -42.77
CA LYS A 204 4.16 62.00 -42.27
C LYS A 204 3.70 61.43 -40.92
N VAL A 205 3.61 60.10 -40.86
CA VAL A 205 3.27 59.34 -39.65
C VAL A 205 4.41 59.49 -38.64
N SER A 206 4.20 60.34 -37.63
CA SER A 206 5.08 60.44 -36.46
C SER A 206 4.50 59.60 -35.32
N LEU A 207 5.24 59.42 -34.21
CA LEU A 207 4.82 58.61 -33.04
C LEU A 207 3.60 59.13 -32.25
N SER A 208 2.84 60.04 -32.85
CA SER A 208 1.75 60.79 -32.24
C SER A 208 0.62 59.89 -31.74
N PHE A 209 0.22 58.87 -32.50
CA PHE A 209 -0.89 57.99 -32.12
C PHE A 209 -0.47 56.97 -31.06
N SER A 210 0.74 56.42 -31.17
CA SER A 210 1.26 55.53 -30.12
C SER A 210 1.44 56.28 -28.80
N SER A 211 1.90 57.53 -28.83
CA SER A 211 2.09 58.36 -27.63
C SER A 211 0.78 58.61 -26.84
N LEU A 212 -0.35 58.75 -27.55
CA LEU A 212 -1.68 58.89 -26.97
C LEU A 212 -2.12 57.63 -26.19
N HIS A 213 -1.54 56.48 -26.54
CA HIS A 213 -1.85 55.18 -25.95
C HIS A 213 -0.69 54.60 -25.12
N ALA A 214 0.26 55.43 -24.68
CA ALA A 214 1.46 55.01 -23.94
C ALA A 214 1.17 54.07 -22.76
N GLY A 215 0.22 54.42 -21.89
CA GLY A 215 -0.15 53.58 -20.74
C GLY A 215 -0.67 52.20 -21.15
N ARG A 216 -1.42 52.11 -22.25
CA ARG A 216 -1.95 50.85 -22.79
C ARG A 216 -0.86 50.01 -23.43
N ILE A 217 0.07 50.64 -24.15
CA ILE A 217 1.23 49.98 -24.75
C ILE A 217 2.13 49.38 -23.66
N LEU A 218 2.40 50.13 -22.59
CA LEU A 218 3.17 49.66 -21.44
C LEU A 218 2.50 48.48 -20.74
N ALA A 219 1.20 48.58 -20.46
CA ALA A 219 0.43 47.50 -19.85
C ALA A 219 0.44 46.24 -20.73
N TRP A 220 0.26 46.38 -22.05
CA TRP A 220 0.34 45.27 -22.98
C TRP A 220 1.75 44.65 -23.00
N GLY A 221 2.81 45.45 -23.07
CA GLY A 221 4.19 44.97 -23.05
C GLY A 221 4.53 44.18 -21.78
N LEU A 222 4.08 44.65 -20.62
CA LEU A 222 4.24 43.94 -19.34
C LEU A 222 3.50 42.60 -19.34
N LEU A 223 2.27 42.58 -19.85
CA LEU A 223 1.48 41.35 -20.00
C LEU A 223 2.13 40.37 -20.99
N LEU A 224 2.73 40.86 -22.08
CA LEU A 224 3.47 40.05 -23.05
C LEU A 224 4.67 39.36 -22.42
N VAL A 225 5.50 40.11 -21.69
CA VAL A 225 6.67 39.54 -20.99
C VAL A 225 6.21 38.51 -19.94
N CYS A 226 5.15 38.83 -19.19
CA CYS A 226 4.57 37.90 -18.22
C CYS A 226 4.04 36.61 -18.89
N ALA A 227 3.30 36.73 -19.99
CA ALA A 227 2.80 35.59 -20.76
C ALA A 227 3.94 34.70 -21.26
N PHE A 228 5.00 35.31 -21.79
CA PHE A 228 6.17 34.60 -22.30
C PHE A 228 6.89 33.79 -21.20
N ILE A 229 7.15 34.41 -20.04
CA ILE A 229 7.76 33.76 -18.88
C ILE A 229 6.90 32.59 -18.39
N LEU A 230 5.58 32.78 -18.34
CA LEU A 230 4.64 31.73 -17.93
C LEU A 230 4.61 30.58 -18.93
N GLY A 231 4.68 30.87 -20.23
CA GLY A 231 4.73 29.85 -21.27
C GLY A 231 5.99 29.00 -21.19
N ILE A 232 7.17 29.63 -21.03
CA ILE A 232 8.42 28.88 -20.79
C ILE A 232 8.30 28.02 -19.53
N ARG A 233 7.80 28.58 -18.43
CA ARG A 233 7.59 27.82 -17.18
C ARG A 233 6.59 26.68 -17.36
N ALA A 234 5.54 26.86 -18.15
CA ALA A 234 4.54 25.82 -18.43
C ALA A 234 5.19 24.67 -19.22
N VAL A 235 5.95 24.97 -20.26
CA VAL A 235 6.70 23.99 -21.06
C VAL A 235 7.73 23.25 -20.20
N LEU A 236 8.55 23.95 -19.41
CA LEU A 236 9.54 23.31 -18.54
C LEU A 236 8.87 22.38 -17.51
N ARG A 237 7.73 22.79 -16.93
CA ARG A 237 6.97 21.93 -16.01
C ARG A 237 6.39 20.71 -16.73
N LEU A 238 5.85 20.89 -17.91
CA LEU A 238 5.34 19.82 -18.75
C LEU A 238 6.42 18.78 -19.05
N ILE A 239 7.61 19.20 -19.48
CA ILE A 239 8.76 18.31 -19.71
C ILE A 239 9.17 17.61 -18.41
N GLN A 240 9.23 18.32 -17.28
CA GLN A 240 9.56 17.70 -16.00
C GLN A 240 8.53 16.65 -15.57
N ASN A 241 7.25 16.84 -15.89
CA ASN A 241 6.18 15.90 -15.59
C ASN A 241 6.20 14.65 -16.47
N LEU A 242 7.07 14.59 -17.48
CA LEU A 242 7.32 13.36 -18.25
C LEU A 242 8.24 12.38 -17.50
N LYS A 243 9.05 12.88 -16.54
CA LYS A 243 9.94 12.04 -15.74
C LYS A 243 9.15 11.22 -14.72
N ILE A 244 9.09 9.89 -14.91
CA ILE A 244 8.36 8.95 -14.04
C ILE A 244 8.76 9.13 -12.56
N LYS A 245 10.06 9.26 -12.27
CA LYS A 245 10.56 9.51 -10.91
C LYS A 245 9.87 10.68 -10.22
N LYS A 246 9.70 11.80 -10.93
CA LYS A 246 9.07 13.01 -10.39
C LYS A 246 7.56 12.81 -10.21
N MET A 247 6.91 12.12 -11.14
CA MET A 247 5.48 11.79 -10.99
C MET A 247 5.21 10.93 -9.76
N LEU A 248 6.06 9.92 -9.52
CA LEU A 248 6.00 9.09 -8.31
C LEU A 248 6.20 9.94 -7.04
N ASP A 249 7.23 10.79 -7.03
CA ASP A 249 7.52 11.68 -5.90
C ASP A 249 6.33 12.62 -5.59
N ASP A 250 5.76 13.24 -6.62
CA ASP A 250 4.62 14.15 -6.51
C ASP A 250 3.36 13.41 -6.02
N LEU A 251 3.13 12.17 -6.44
CA LEU A 251 2.02 11.33 -5.96
C LEU A 251 2.18 10.92 -4.50
N ILE A 252 3.36 10.48 -4.09
CA ILE A 252 3.62 10.14 -2.68
C ILE A 252 3.41 11.37 -1.79
N LEU A 253 3.91 12.53 -2.22
CA LEU A 253 3.69 13.79 -1.52
C LEU A 253 2.20 14.17 -1.46
N TYR A 254 1.47 13.95 -2.55
CA TYR A 254 0.02 14.19 -2.60
C TYR A 254 -0.73 13.27 -1.64
N ILE A 255 -0.43 11.97 -1.62
CA ILE A 255 -1.03 10.99 -0.68
C ILE A 255 -0.72 11.39 0.76
N SER A 256 0.54 11.70 1.07
CA SER A 256 0.96 12.18 2.39
C SER A 256 0.15 13.39 2.84
N LYS A 257 -0.03 14.37 1.94
CA LYS A 257 -0.83 15.55 2.21
C LYS A 257 -2.30 15.22 2.44
N GLN A 258 -2.90 14.33 1.65
CA GLN A 258 -4.29 13.91 1.83
C GLN A 258 -4.50 13.17 3.17
N LEU A 259 -3.58 12.28 3.54
CA LEU A 259 -3.60 11.61 4.85
C LEU A 259 -3.46 12.62 5.99
N SER A 260 -2.58 13.61 5.86
CA SER A 260 -2.46 14.68 6.84
C SER A 260 -3.75 15.50 6.97
N ILE A 261 -4.36 15.91 5.86
CA ILE A 261 -5.66 16.62 5.85
C ILE A 261 -6.76 15.76 6.50
N LEU A 262 -6.76 14.46 6.25
CA LEU A 262 -7.73 13.52 6.80
C LEU A 262 -7.67 13.49 8.34
N ARG A 263 -6.51 13.71 8.96
CA ARG A 263 -6.38 13.78 10.43
C ARG A 263 -7.19 14.93 11.05
N PHE A 264 -7.35 16.03 10.31
CA PHE A 264 -7.94 17.27 10.83
C PHE A 264 -9.32 17.60 10.26
N THR A 265 -9.79 16.88 9.24
CA THR A 265 -11.05 17.21 8.57
C THR A 265 -12.26 16.76 9.40
N PRO A 266 -13.11 17.68 9.90
CA PRO A 266 -14.23 17.29 10.74
C PRO A 266 -15.43 16.75 9.94
N LEU A 267 -15.65 17.26 8.73
CA LEU A 267 -16.87 17.03 7.94
C LEU A 267 -16.88 15.66 7.24
N PRO A 268 -17.86 14.77 7.51
CA PRO A 268 -17.91 13.41 6.94
C PRO A 268 -17.96 13.36 5.41
N GLN A 269 -18.66 14.29 4.76
CA GLN A 269 -18.74 14.36 3.30
C GLN A 269 -17.38 14.67 2.65
N HIS A 270 -16.60 15.55 3.27
CA HIS A 270 -15.27 15.90 2.80
C HIS A 270 -14.30 14.74 3.00
N ARG A 271 -14.37 14.05 4.16
CA ARG A 271 -13.61 12.82 4.41
C ARG A 271 -13.90 11.75 3.35
N LYS A 272 -15.18 11.50 3.01
CA LYS A 272 -15.56 10.55 1.95
C LYS A 272 -14.86 10.87 0.62
N LYS A 273 -14.83 12.16 0.24
CA LYS A 273 -14.13 12.60 -0.97
C LYS A 273 -12.61 12.41 -0.87
N ILE A 274 -12.03 12.65 0.29
CA ILE A 274 -10.60 12.43 0.54
C ILE A 274 -10.26 10.94 0.41
N TYR A 275 -11.05 10.04 1.00
CA TYR A 275 -10.86 8.59 0.86
C TYR A 275 -10.94 8.14 -0.60
N ALA A 276 -11.95 8.60 -1.36
CA ALA A 276 -12.04 8.29 -2.78
C ALA A 276 -10.79 8.76 -3.55
N ASN A 277 -10.32 9.98 -3.29
CA ASN A 277 -9.10 10.49 -3.90
C ASN A 277 -7.86 9.69 -3.48
N LEU A 278 -7.78 9.24 -2.22
CA LEU A 278 -6.68 8.43 -1.70
C LEU A 278 -6.61 7.09 -2.43
N VAL A 279 -7.74 6.37 -2.55
CA VAL A 279 -7.81 5.10 -3.30
C VAL A 279 -7.31 5.30 -4.74
N THR A 280 -7.84 6.30 -5.46
CA THR A 280 -7.39 6.62 -6.83
C THR A 280 -5.90 6.99 -6.90
N SER A 281 -5.37 7.66 -5.86
CA SER A 281 -3.96 8.05 -5.83
C SER A 281 -3.03 6.88 -5.54
N VAL A 282 -3.43 5.96 -4.65
CA VAL A 282 -2.70 4.71 -4.37
C VAL A 282 -2.71 3.82 -5.62
N GLU A 283 -3.84 3.73 -6.31
CA GLU A 283 -3.95 3.01 -7.59
C GLU A 283 -2.99 3.59 -8.64
N SER A 284 -2.96 4.92 -8.75
CA SER A 284 -2.05 5.62 -9.68
C SER A 284 -0.59 5.38 -9.32
N LEU A 285 -0.26 5.40 -8.02
CA LEU A 285 1.09 5.13 -7.54
C LEU A 285 1.51 3.71 -7.92
N GLN A 286 0.62 2.74 -7.70
CA GLN A 286 0.84 1.34 -8.06
C GLN A 286 1.08 1.16 -9.56
N GLN A 287 0.21 1.72 -10.41
CA GLN A 287 0.35 1.65 -11.87
C GLN A 287 1.68 2.25 -12.34
N LEU A 288 2.08 3.40 -11.80
CA LEU A 288 3.36 4.03 -12.15
C LEU A 288 4.57 3.26 -11.61
N MET A 289 4.47 2.64 -10.43
CA MET A 289 5.52 1.76 -9.91
C MET A 289 5.67 0.52 -10.80
N SER A 290 4.56 -0.12 -11.21
CA SER A 290 4.58 -1.25 -12.14
C SER A 290 5.20 -0.84 -13.49
N MET A 291 4.81 0.30 -14.04
CA MET A 291 5.40 0.84 -15.27
C MET A 291 6.90 1.13 -15.12
N ALA A 292 7.34 1.63 -13.96
CA ALA A 292 8.75 1.86 -13.70
C ALA A 292 9.54 0.54 -13.71
N VAL A 293 8.98 -0.54 -13.15
CA VAL A 293 9.56 -1.89 -13.19
C VAL A 293 9.59 -2.41 -14.63
N ASP A 294 8.46 -2.37 -15.35
CA ASP A 294 8.34 -2.87 -16.73
C ASP A 294 9.31 -2.17 -17.69
N LYS A 295 9.57 -0.87 -17.47
CA LYS A 295 10.51 -0.07 -18.28
C LYS A 295 11.96 -0.12 -17.79
N GLY A 296 12.30 -0.96 -16.81
CA GLY A 296 13.67 -1.08 -16.28
C GLY A 296 14.17 0.16 -15.53
N MET A 297 13.28 0.98 -14.98
CA MET A 297 13.63 2.20 -14.21
C MET A 297 13.82 1.88 -12.72
N GLU A 298 14.74 0.96 -12.42
CA GLU A 298 14.93 0.36 -11.08
C GLU A 298 15.21 1.40 -9.99
N GLU A 299 16.13 2.34 -10.21
CA GLU A 299 16.44 3.38 -9.22
C GLU A 299 15.21 4.22 -8.85
N SER A 300 14.35 4.48 -9.84
CA SER A 300 13.12 5.24 -9.64
C SER A 300 12.14 4.45 -8.80
N TYR A 301 12.02 3.14 -9.05
CA TYR A 301 11.22 2.22 -8.24
C TYR A 301 11.75 2.14 -6.80
N ILE A 302 13.03 1.78 -6.61
CA ILE A 302 13.64 1.55 -5.29
C ILE A 302 13.54 2.79 -4.41
N SER A 303 13.86 3.98 -4.96
CA SER A 303 13.78 5.24 -4.21
C SER A 303 12.36 5.56 -3.77
N ASN A 304 11.37 5.37 -4.65
CA ASN A 304 9.97 5.66 -4.35
C ASN A 304 9.32 4.62 -3.44
N ARG A 305 9.70 3.34 -3.57
CA ARG A 305 9.27 2.26 -2.66
C ARG A 305 9.71 2.56 -1.23
N LYS A 306 10.95 3.02 -1.02
CA LYS A 306 11.42 3.45 0.31
C LYS A 306 10.56 4.58 0.89
N LYS A 307 10.29 5.63 0.10
CA LYS A 307 9.43 6.75 0.52
C LYS A 307 8.01 6.31 0.84
N TRP A 308 7.46 5.39 0.04
CA TRP A 308 6.16 4.79 0.25
C TRP A 308 6.11 3.97 1.54
N GLY A 309 7.12 3.12 1.80
CA GLY A 309 7.22 2.38 3.04
C GLY A 309 7.32 3.27 4.27
N THR A 310 8.12 4.35 4.22
CA THR A 310 8.15 5.35 5.30
C THR A 310 6.79 6.01 5.52
N LEU A 311 6.03 6.31 4.45
CA LEU A 311 4.69 6.87 4.57
C LEU A 311 3.71 5.89 5.22
N LEU A 312 3.76 4.61 4.86
CA LEU A 312 2.91 3.57 5.43
C LEU A 312 3.26 3.27 6.89
N SER A 313 4.55 3.13 7.22
CA SER A 313 5.03 3.01 8.60
C SER A 313 4.57 4.21 9.45
N ASN A 314 4.64 5.43 8.89
CA ASN A 314 4.11 6.60 9.58
C ASN A 314 2.59 6.58 9.73
N LEU A 315 1.84 5.91 8.84
CA LEU A 315 0.39 5.76 8.97
C LEU A 315 0.02 4.79 10.11
N LEU A 316 0.79 3.71 10.26
CA LEU A 316 0.52 2.63 11.20
C LEU A 316 1.15 2.81 12.58
N CYS A 317 2.28 3.51 12.70
CA CYS A 317 3.02 3.58 13.96
C CYS A 317 3.16 5.00 14.54
N SER A 318 3.01 6.04 13.71
CA SER A 318 3.23 7.40 14.22
C SER A 318 2.02 7.94 15.01
N PRO A 319 2.27 8.70 16.09
CA PRO A 319 1.22 9.41 16.79
C PRO A 319 0.61 10.49 15.89
N ARG A 320 -0.68 10.75 16.08
CA ARG A 320 -1.43 11.75 15.32
C ARG A 320 -0.87 13.15 15.51
N LEU A 321 -0.57 13.52 16.76
CA LEU A 321 0.10 14.77 17.13
C LEU A 321 1.12 14.47 18.23
N LYS A 322 2.40 14.46 17.87
CA LYS A 322 3.48 14.30 18.83
C LYS A 322 3.30 15.28 20.02
N ASP A 323 3.40 14.76 21.24
CA ASP A 323 3.31 15.48 22.52
C ASP A 323 1.91 16.00 22.92
N LEU A 324 0.90 15.92 22.03
CA LEU A 324 -0.46 16.42 22.28
C LEU A 324 -1.53 15.34 22.22
N ASP A 325 -1.40 14.43 21.26
CA ASP A 325 -2.33 13.33 21.02
C ASP A 325 -1.51 12.13 20.51
N ASN A 326 -1.15 11.27 21.45
CA ASN A 326 -0.34 10.08 21.20
C ASN A 326 -1.12 8.93 20.57
N THR A 327 -2.43 9.11 20.31
CA THR A 327 -3.22 8.11 19.59
C THR A 327 -2.60 7.86 18.21
N VAL A 328 -2.41 6.61 17.86
CA VAL A 328 -1.84 6.21 16.57
C VAL A 328 -2.78 6.65 15.45
N ILE A 329 -2.24 7.05 14.29
CA ILE A 329 -3.07 7.57 13.19
C ILE A 329 -4.04 6.51 12.68
N SER A 330 -3.60 5.26 12.52
CA SER A 330 -4.45 4.13 12.14
C SER A 330 -5.61 3.95 13.11
N GLU A 331 -5.31 3.87 14.40
CA GLU A 331 -6.29 3.71 15.49
C GLU A 331 -7.32 4.85 15.46
N PHE A 332 -6.86 6.10 15.31
CA PHE A 332 -7.73 7.26 15.22
C PHE A 332 -8.65 7.21 13.99
N LEU A 333 -8.12 6.85 12.81
CA LEU A 333 -8.88 6.77 11.58
C LEU A 333 -9.88 5.61 11.60
N LEU A 334 -9.50 4.48 12.19
CA LEU A 334 -10.36 3.32 12.39
C LEU A 334 -11.52 3.66 13.31
N LYS A 335 -11.25 4.22 14.51
CA LYS A 335 -12.29 4.62 15.47
C LYS A 335 -13.26 5.66 14.89
N ARG A 336 -12.77 6.53 14.01
CA ARG A 336 -13.56 7.65 13.47
C ARG A 336 -14.34 7.31 12.20
N ASP A 337 -13.73 6.60 11.27
CA ASP A 337 -14.31 6.33 9.94
C ASP A 337 -14.62 4.85 9.69
N GLY A 338 -14.21 3.96 10.61
CA GLY A 338 -14.48 2.53 10.61
C GLY A 338 -14.21 1.90 9.25
N LYS A 339 -15.30 1.43 8.64
CA LYS A 339 -15.29 0.73 7.35
C LYS A 339 -14.57 1.47 6.22
N LYS A 340 -14.64 2.81 6.14
CA LYS A 340 -13.96 3.54 5.05
C LYS A 340 -12.43 3.46 5.16
N TYR A 341 -11.91 3.42 6.38
CA TYR A 341 -10.49 3.24 6.61
C TYR A 341 -10.08 1.78 6.35
N ASP A 342 -10.87 0.81 6.82
CA ASP A 342 -10.68 -0.62 6.51
C ASP A 342 -10.64 -0.86 4.98
N ASP A 343 -11.58 -0.28 4.22
CA ASP A 343 -11.61 -0.37 2.76
C ASP A 343 -10.34 0.21 2.11
N LEU A 344 -9.83 1.36 2.60
CA LEU A 344 -8.58 1.95 2.12
C LEU A 344 -7.37 1.05 2.46
N PHE A 345 -7.34 0.51 3.67
CA PHE A 345 -6.25 -0.36 4.13
C PHE A 345 -6.19 -1.66 3.32
N ARG A 346 -7.33 -2.33 3.11
CA ARG A 346 -7.44 -3.49 2.21
C ARG A 346 -7.01 -3.17 0.80
N PHE A 347 -7.34 -1.97 0.30
CA PHE A 347 -6.89 -1.53 -1.01
C PHE A 347 -5.36 -1.37 -1.08
N ILE A 348 -4.74 -0.79 -0.06
CA ILE A 348 -3.27 -0.68 0.05
C ILE A 348 -2.63 -2.06 0.04
N LEU A 349 -3.14 -3.00 0.83
CA LEU A 349 -2.62 -4.38 0.87
C LEU A 349 -2.73 -5.07 -0.49
N LYS A 350 -3.89 -4.98 -1.15
CA LYS A 350 -4.10 -5.53 -2.49
C LYS A 350 -3.15 -4.91 -3.53
N SER A 351 -2.95 -3.58 -3.46
CA SER A 351 -2.00 -2.88 -4.31
C SER A 351 -0.56 -3.34 -4.09
N GLN A 352 -0.18 -3.61 -2.84
CA GLN A 352 1.15 -4.14 -2.52
C GLN A 352 1.34 -5.56 -3.05
N THR A 353 0.37 -6.45 -2.88
CA THR A 353 0.37 -7.80 -3.48
C THR A 353 0.55 -7.73 -5.00
N ALA A 354 -0.17 -6.84 -5.67
CA ALA A 354 -0.07 -6.68 -7.12
C ALA A 354 1.32 -6.19 -7.58
N ILE A 355 1.96 -5.28 -6.84
CA ILE A 355 3.34 -4.84 -7.15
C ILE A 355 4.33 -6.00 -6.99
N ILE A 356 4.21 -6.78 -5.91
CA ILE A 356 5.03 -7.97 -5.69
C ILE A 356 4.93 -8.88 -6.92
N MET A 357 3.71 -9.20 -7.38
CA MET A 357 3.50 -10.03 -8.56
C MET A 357 4.13 -9.48 -9.84
N VAL A 358 4.10 -8.16 -10.04
CA VAL A 358 4.78 -7.51 -11.19
C VAL A 358 6.29 -7.68 -11.11
N LEU A 359 6.88 -7.57 -9.92
CA LEU A 359 8.33 -7.79 -9.73
C LEU A 359 8.70 -9.25 -10.00
N ILE A 360 7.91 -10.21 -9.51
CA ILE A 360 8.11 -11.65 -9.78
C ILE A 360 8.11 -11.90 -11.29
N LYS A 361 7.09 -11.41 -11.99
CA LYS A 361 6.92 -11.59 -13.43
C LYS A 361 8.07 -11.00 -14.23
N ASN A 362 8.66 -9.90 -13.77
CA ASN A 362 9.81 -9.26 -14.40
C ASN A 362 11.17 -9.79 -13.91
N HIS A 363 11.18 -10.92 -13.18
CA HIS A 363 12.38 -11.56 -12.64
C HIS A 363 13.23 -10.65 -11.72
N LYS A 364 12.59 -9.69 -11.03
CA LYS A 364 13.22 -8.77 -10.06
C LYS A 364 13.10 -9.34 -8.64
N ILE A 365 13.86 -10.41 -8.39
CA ILE A 365 13.73 -11.28 -7.20
C ILE A 365 14.07 -10.53 -5.91
N GLU A 366 15.18 -9.78 -5.90
CA GLU A 366 15.62 -9.03 -4.72
C GLU A 366 14.61 -7.95 -4.34
N GLU A 367 14.11 -7.21 -5.34
CA GLU A 367 13.09 -6.18 -5.14
C GLU A 367 11.75 -6.76 -4.70
N ALA A 368 11.38 -7.94 -5.22
CA ALA A 368 10.19 -8.67 -4.78
C ALA A 368 10.30 -9.06 -3.30
N ASN A 369 11.43 -9.63 -2.87
CA ASN A 369 11.66 -9.97 -1.45
C ASN A 369 11.56 -8.74 -0.56
N ASN A 370 12.24 -7.66 -0.92
CA ASN A 370 12.12 -6.38 -0.20
C ASN A 370 10.69 -5.83 -0.15
N SER A 371 9.85 -6.15 -1.13
CA SER A 371 8.45 -5.70 -1.19
C SER A 371 7.54 -6.61 -0.38
N VAL A 372 7.91 -7.89 -0.21
CA VAL A 372 7.30 -8.82 0.74
C VAL A 372 7.64 -8.39 2.17
N ASP A 373 8.89 -8.02 2.45
CA ASP A 373 9.27 -7.48 3.77
C ASP A 373 8.43 -6.25 4.12
N LEU A 374 8.29 -5.32 3.16
CA LEU A 374 7.42 -4.16 3.32
C LEU A 374 5.95 -4.57 3.55
N PHE A 375 5.46 -5.66 2.96
CA PHE A 375 4.09 -6.15 3.21
C PHE A 375 3.93 -6.59 4.67
N PHE A 376 4.92 -7.32 5.21
CA PHE A 376 4.91 -7.74 6.62
C PHE A 376 5.01 -6.56 7.60
N GLU A 377 5.73 -5.48 7.23
CA GLU A 377 5.73 -4.21 7.98
C GLU A 377 4.34 -3.54 8.04
N LEU A 378 3.38 -3.92 7.18
CA LEU A 378 2.00 -3.40 7.20
C LEU A 378 1.08 -4.10 8.19
N LYS A 379 1.61 -5.02 9.00
CA LYS A 379 0.82 -5.67 10.05
C LYS A 379 0.21 -4.61 10.98
N PRO A 380 -1.13 -4.54 11.11
CA PRO A 380 -1.76 -3.54 11.95
C PRO A 380 -1.69 -3.95 13.42
N SER A 381 -1.63 -2.95 14.31
CA SER A 381 -1.73 -3.17 15.76
C SER A 381 -3.17 -3.44 16.19
N GLU A 382 -4.17 -3.02 15.40
CA GLU A 382 -5.58 -3.12 15.74
C GLU A 382 -6.21 -4.44 15.25
N ASN A 383 -6.84 -5.18 16.17
CA ASN A 383 -7.46 -6.48 15.92
C ASN A 383 -8.52 -6.46 14.80
N GLU A 384 -9.24 -5.36 14.62
CA GLU A 384 -10.27 -5.22 13.58
C GLU A 384 -9.68 -5.29 12.15
N LEU A 385 -8.43 -4.85 11.97
CA LEU A 385 -7.75 -4.84 10.68
C LEU A 385 -7.00 -6.15 10.39
N HIS A 386 -6.76 -6.99 11.41
CA HIS A 386 -6.08 -8.29 11.24
C HIS A 386 -6.79 -9.17 10.22
N ILE A 387 -8.11 -9.18 10.19
CA ILE A 387 -8.88 -9.98 9.21
C ILE A 387 -8.51 -9.57 7.78
N GLY A 388 -8.52 -8.26 7.48
CA GLY A 388 -8.16 -7.75 6.16
C GLY A 388 -6.72 -8.08 5.80
N TYR A 389 -5.81 -7.96 6.77
CA TYR A 389 -4.40 -8.28 6.62
C TYR A 389 -4.15 -9.76 6.31
N PHE A 390 -4.66 -10.68 7.14
CA PHE A 390 -4.44 -12.12 6.96
C PHE A 390 -5.08 -12.68 5.69
N ASN A 391 -6.24 -12.17 5.27
CA ASN A 391 -6.82 -12.50 3.97
C ASN A 391 -5.86 -12.12 2.82
N ALA A 392 -5.30 -10.91 2.85
CA ALA A 392 -4.37 -10.44 1.83
C ALA A 392 -3.04 -11.21 1.87
N LEU A 393 -2.56 -11.57 3.07
CA LEU A 393 -1.35 -12.39 3.26
C LEU A 393 -1.55 -13.81 2.72
N GLN A 394 -2.71 -14.42 2.97
CA GLN A 394 -3.06 -15.72 2.40
C GLN A 394 -3.11 -15.66 0.86
N GLU A 395 -3.77 -14.63 0.31
CA GLU A 395 -3.84 -14.43 -1.14
C GLU A 395 -2.43 -14.29 -1.73
N LEU A 396 -1.57 -13.46 -1.11
CA LEU A 396 -0.18 -13.30 -1.50
C LEU A 396 0.60 -14.62 -1.45
N ALA A 397 0.47 -15.39 -0.35
CA ALA A 397 1.14 -16.67 -0.19
C ALA A 397 0.70 -17.69 -1.27
N LEU A 398 -0.59 -17.74 -1.60
CA LEU A 398 -1.11 -18.62 -2.65
C LEU A 398 -0.65 -18.18 -4.06
N LEU A 399 -0.59 -16.87 -4.32
CA LEU A 399 -0.07 -16.34 -5.58
C LEU A 399 1.42 -16.61 -5.74
N MET A 400 2.21 -16.48 -4.67
CA MET A 400 3.62 -16.85 -4.67
C MET A 400 3.82 -18.35 -4.84
N TYR A 401 3.00 -19.18 -4.20
CA TYR A 401 3.02 -20.63 -4.41
C TYR A 401 2.72 -21.02 -5.87
N ALA A 402 1.87 -20.25 -6.56
CA ALA A 402 1.57 -20.49 -7.97
C ALA A 402 2.69 -20.03 -8.93
N ASN A 403 3.63 -19.20 -8.47
CA ASN A 403 4.73 -18.67 -9.26
C ASN A 403 6.05 -19.26 -8.77
N ASP A 404 6.50 -20.33 -9.41
CA ASP A 404 7.66 -21.17 -9.00
C ASP A 404 9.03 -20.45 -8.98
N VAL A 405 9.09 -19.15 -9.28
CA VAL A 405 10.32 -18.38 -9.55
C VAL A 405 11.03 -17.88 -8.27
N ILE A 406 10.28 -17.46 -7.24
CA ILE A 406 10.86 -16.83 -6.03
C ILE A 406 10.90 -17.81 -4.84
N GLY A 407 10.08 -18.86 -4.89
CA GLY A 407 9.85 -19.72 -3.73
C GLY A 407 9.07 -19.01 -2.62
N LEU A 408 8.57 -19.79 -1.66
CA LEU A 408 7.80 -19.29 -0.51
C LEU A 408 8.67 -18.85 0.67
N GLU A 409 9.99 -18.93 0.55
CA GLU A 409 10.92 -18.71 1.66
C GLU A 409 10.76 -17.33 2.36
N PRO A 410 10.59 -16.20 1.64
CA PRO A 410 10.34 -14.91 2.31
C PRO A 410 9.03 -14.89 3.08
N ILE A 411 8.00 -15.59 2.58
CA ILE A 411 6.71 -15.73 3.26
C ILE A 411 6.86 -16.58 4.52
N PHE A 412 7.59 -17.70 4.44
CA PHE A 412 7.86 -18.56 5.60
C PHE A 412 8.56 -17.79 6.72
N LYS A 413 9.62 -17.03 6.41
CA LYS A 413 10.31 -16.19 7.40
C LYS A 413 9.38 -15.15 8.05
N GLY A 414 8.50 -14.54 7.26
CA GLY A 414 7.52 -13.59 7.79
C GLY A 414 6.44 -14.25 8.65
N LEU A 415 5.95 -15.44 8.27
CA LEU A 415 4.99 -16.20 9.08
C LEU A 415 5.62 -16.68 10.39
N GLU A 416 6.86 -17.18 10.34
CA GLU A 416 7.63 -17.61 11.50
C GLU A 416 7.81 -16.46 12.49
N SER A 417 8.25 -15.28 12.01
CA SER A 417 8.49 -14.13 12.89
C SER A 417 7.22 -13.60 13.57
N ILE A 418 6.08 -13.60 12.88
CA ILE A 418 4.79 -13.19 13.48
C ILE A 418 4.30 -14.25 14.47
N ALA A 419 4.44 -15.55 14.18
CA ALA A 419 3.95 -16.62 15.05
C ALA A 419 4.62 -16.61 16.43
N ILE A 420 5.90 -16.23 16.47
CA ILE A 420 6.71 -16.17 17.69
C ILE A 420 6.41 -14.90 18.50
N ALA A 421 6.21 -13.77 17.84
CA ALA A 421 6.15 -12.47 18.51
C ALA A 421 4.76 -12.09 19.09
N ASP A 422 3.69 -12.73 18.64
CA ASP A 422 2.33 -12.20 18.82
C ASP A 422 1.36 -13.04 19.65
N GLU A 423 0.29 -12.38 20.09
CA GLU A 423 -0.83 -12.95 20.83
C GLU A 423 -1.56 -14.08 20.07
N GLU A 424 -2.24 -14.94 20.83
CA GLU A 424 -3.00 -16.13 20.39
C GLU A 424 -3.84 -15.91 19.11
N THR A 425 -4.48 -14.74 19.01
CA THR A 425 -5.39 -14.39 17.90
C THR A 425 -4.69 -14.29 16.55
N VAL A 426 -3.45 -13.79 16.57
CA VAL A 426 -2.58 -13.59 15.40
C VAL A 426 -2.02 -14.95 14.97
N ARG A 427 -1.64 -15.78 15.95
CA ARG A 427 -1.11 -17.13 15.72
C ARG A 427 -2.13 -18.06 15.05
N ASN A 428 -3.41 -17.98 15.41
CA ASN A 428 -4.48 -18.69 14.71
C ASN A 428 -4.58 -18.31 13.22
N GLY A 429 -4.47 -17.02 12.88
CA GLY A 429 -4.46 -16.56 11.48
C GLY A 429 -3.31 -17.14 10.67
N ILE A 430 -2.15 -17.34 11.29
CA ILE A 430 -0.95 -17.93 10.66
C ILE A 430 -1.15 -19.43 10.38
N TYR A 431 -1.64 -20.20 11.35
CA TYR A 431 -1.87 -21.63 11.13
C TYR A 431 -2.98 -21.89 10.09
N ILE A 432 -3.95 -20.99 9.95
CA ILE A 432 -4.91 -21.02 8.84
C ILE A 432 -4.19 -20.86 7.49
N ILE A 433 -3.22 -19.95 7.38
CA ILE A 433 -2.42 -19.76 6.16
C ILE A 433 -1.59 -21.01 5.87
N TYR A 434 -0.89 -21.56 6.86
CA TYR A 434 -0.13 -22.81 6.71
C TYR A 434 -1.04 -23.96 6.26
N LYS A 435 -2.20 -24.13 6.90
CA LYS A 435 -3.20 -25.14 6.51
C LYS A 435 -3.64 -24.97 5.05
N SER A 436 -3.81 -23.74 4.59
CA SER A 436 -4.18 -23.43 3.20
C SER A 436 -3.09 -23.83 2.21
N LEU A 437 -1.83 -23.56 2.55
CA LEU A 437 -0.68 -23.92 1.73
C LEU A 437 -0.49 -25.44 1.69
N ILE A 438 -0.60 -26.12 2.84
CA ILE A 438 -0.51 -27.59 2.95
C ILE A 438 -1.59 -28.26 2.12
N ASN A 439 -2.85 -27.83 2.25
CA ASN A 439 -3.96 -28.39 1.47
C ASN A 439 -3.70 -28.24 -0.04
N LYS A 440 -3.18 -27.08 -0.46
CA LYS A 440 -2.82 -26.85 -1.88
C LYS A 440 -1.67 -27.74 -2.35
N ALA A 441 -0.62 -27.90 -1.54
CA ALA A 441 0.54 -28.74 -1.86
C ALA A 441 0.14 -30.22 -1.96
N VAL A 442 -0.69 -30.72 -1.03
CA VAL A 442 -1.25 -32.07 -1.08
C VAL A 442 -2.08 -32.25 -2.35
N ALA A 443 -2.98 -31.32 -2.68
CA ALA A 443 -3.81 -31.41 -3.88
C ALA A 443 -2.99 -31.42 -5.19
N LYS A 444 -1.79 -30.82 -5.22
CA LYS A 444 -0.87 -30.85 -6.36
C LYS A 444 0.12 -32.03 -6.34
N ASN A 445 0.12 -32.86 -5.30
CA ASN A 445 1.14 -33.90 -5.06
C ASN A 445 2.58 -33.34 -5.02
N ASP A 446 2.76 -32.12 -4.51
CA ASP A 446 4.04 -31.42 -4.44
C ASP A 446 4.74 -31.68 -3.09
N VAL A 447 5.46 -32.80 -3.02
CA VAL A 447 6.14 -33.26 -1.79
C VAL A 447 7.22 -32.27 -1.33
N LYS A 448 7.91 -31.62 -2.28
CA LYS A 448 9.01 -30.70 -1.96
C LYS A 448 8.45 -29.47 -1.23
N MET A 449 7.40 -28.84 -1.77
CA MET A 449 6.81 -27.70 -1.07
C MET A 449 6.10 -28.12 0.20
N LEU A 450 5.37 -29.25 0.18
CA LEU A 450 4.72 -29.78 1.38
C LEU A 450 5.72 -29.92 2.53
N SER A 451 6.91 -30.47 2.24
CA SER A 451 8.01 -30.56 3.18
C SER A 451 8.44 -29.20 3.72
N SER A 452 8.75 -28.23 2.84
CA SER A 452 9.16 -26.89 3.27
C SER A 452 8.10 -26.18 4.13
N ILE A 453 6.81 -26.29 3.77
CA ILE A 453 5.70 -25.67 4.51
C ILE A 453 5.58 -26.28 5.91
N VAL A 454 5.59 -27.62 5.99
CA VAL A 454 5.41 -28.33 7.27
C VAL A 454 6.59 -28.09 8.21
N TYR A 455 7.83 -28.10 7.71
CA TYR A 455 9.00 -27.75 8.51
C TYR A 455 9.00 -26.29 8.98
N SER A 456 8.58 -25.35 8.12
CA SER A 456 8.43 -23.94 8.53
C SER A 456 7.38 -23.79 9.63
N MET A 457 6.24 -24.47 9.50
CA MET A 457 5.18 -24.47 10.50
C MET A 457 5.65 -25.05 11.84
N THR A 458 6.42 -26.14 11.86
CA THR A 458 6.91 -26.72 13.13
C THR A 458 8.00 -25.91 13.80
N LYS A 459 8.84 -25.18 13.05
CA LYS A 459 9.82 -24.24 13.65
C LYS A 459 9.17 -23.18 14.55
N THR A 460 7.89 -22.86 14.32
CA THR A 460 7.14 -21.94 15.17
C THR A 460 6.87 -22.49 16.58
N LEU A 461 7.00 -23.81 16.77
CA LEU A 461 6.87 -24.48 18.07
C LEU A 461 8.22 -24.52 18.80
N ASP A 462 9.31 -24.85 18.08
CA ASP A 462 10.65 -25.07 18.66
C ASP A 462 11.29 -23.79 19.24
N GLN A 463 11.09 -22.62 18.61
CA GLN A 463 11.77 -21.37 19.02
C GLN A 463 11.20 -20.74 20.30
N THR A 464 10.07 -21.25 20.78
CA THR A 464 9.45 -20.82 22.04
C THR A 464 10.16 -21.41 23.26
N GLU A 465 10.80 -22.58 23.13
CA GLU A 465 11.56 -23.23 24.21
C GLU A 465 12.96 -22.57 24.42
N GLU A 466 13.62 -22.07 23.37
CA GLU A 466 14.94 -21.42 23.49
C GLU A 466 14.89 -19.94 23.94
N ALA A 467 13.75 -19.27 23.76
CA ALA A 467 13.57 -17.87 24.13
C ALA A 467 13.58 -17.63 25.66
N GLU A 468 13.42 -18.68 26.47
CA GLU A 468 13.43 -18.60 27.93
C GLU A 468 14.82 -18.35 28.55
N LEU A 469 15.92 -18.40 27.77
CA LEU A 469 17.28 -18.38 28.31
C LEU A 469 18.13 -17.13 28.02
N LYS A 470 17.59 -16.07 27.40
CA LYS A 470 18.34 -14.81 27.24
C LYS A 470 17.47 -13.58 27.51
N PRO A 471 17.45 -13.05 28.76
CA PRO A 471 16.88 -11.75 29.01
C PRO A 471 17.75 -10.67 28.35
N ASP A 472 17.23 -10.07 27.28
CA ASP A 472 17.71 -8.78 26.76
C ASP A 472 17.51 -7.71 27.86
N PRO A 473 18.56 -6.99 28.31
CA PRO A 473 18.46 -6.04 29.41
C PRO A 473 17.67 -4.76 29.09
N SER A 474 17.04 -4.63 27.92
CA SER A 474 16.39 -3.39 27.48
C SER A 474 14.89 -3.25 27.77
N TYR A 475 14.18 -4.30 28.23
CA TYR A 475 12.75 -4.19 28.60
C TYR A 475 12.48 -4.64 30.04
N LYS A 476 12.88 -3.80 31.00
CA LYS A 476 12.40 -3.87 32.39
C LYS A 476 11.36 -2.76 32.59
N PHE A 477 10.07 -3.08 32.49
CA PHE A 477 9.09 -2.76 33.54
C PHE A 477 7.72 -3.38 33.24
N LEU A 478 7.16 -4.00 34.28
CA LEU A 478 5.79 -4.49 34.48
C LEU A 478 5.47 -5.93 34.04
N GLN A 479 5.32 -6.76 35.09
CA GLN A 479 4.53 -7.99 35.19
C GLN A 479 5.07 -9.23 34.47
N LEU A 480 6.05 -9.92 35.08
CA LEU A 480 6.33 -11.32 34.77
C LEU A 480 6.78 -12.06 36.03
N LYS A 481 5.79 -12.57 36.76
CA LYS A 481 5.96 -13.75 37.62
C LYS A 481 4.69 -14.60 37.75
N SER A 482 3.61 -14.27 37.03
CA SER A 482 2.33 -14.99 37.05
C SER A 482 1.92 -15.61 35.71
N ASN A 483 2.69 -15.43 34.63
CA ASN A 483 2.28 -15.86 33.28
C ASN A 483 2.97 -17.13 32.77
N ILE A 484 3.91 -17.71 33.52
CA ILE A 484 4.69 -18.86 33.04
C ILE A 484 3.79 -20.10 32.90
N SER A 485 2.84 -20.33 33.82
CA SER A 485 1.92 -21.46 33.74
C SER A 485 0.84 -21.33 32.66
N LEU A 486 0.49 -20.10 32.24
CA LEU A 486 -0.46 -19.86 31.14
C LEU A 486 0.19 -20.05 29.77
N ILE A 487 1.50 -19.83 29.67
CA ILE A 487 2.27 -20.00 28.43
C ILE A 487 2.44 -21.49 28.08
N GLU A 488 2.62 -22.37 29.08
CA GLU A 488 2.71 -23.83 28.86
C GLU A 488 1.40 -24.43 28.31
N GLU A 489 0.24 -24.06 28.86
CA GLU A 489 -1.07 -24.55 28.37
C GLU A 489 -1.39 -24.08 26.92
N ASP A 490 -0.98 -22.87 26.55
CA ASP A 490 -1.15 -22.35 25.18
C ASP A 490 -0.23 -23.06 24.17
N LEU A 491 1.01 -23.37 24.57
CA LEU A 491 1.99 -24.07 23.72
C LEU A 491 1.57 -25.49 23.36
N ASP A 492 1.03 -26.23 24.32
CA ASP A 492 0.48 -27.56 24.10
C ASP A 492 -0.68 -27.52 23.11
N THR A 493 -1.59 -26.55 23.26
CA THR A 493 -2.73 -26.34 22.35
C THR A 493 -2.30 -26.17 20.89
N TYR A 494 -1.25 -25.38 20.63
CA TYR A 494 -0.73 -25.19 19.27
C TYR A 494 0.01 -26.40 18.72
N THR A 495 0.68 -27.16 19.58
CA THR A 495 1.28 -28.43 19.20
C THR A 495 0.20 -29.41 18.72
N TYR A 496 -0.89 -29.58 19.48
CA TYR A 496 -2.04 -30.37 19.03
C TYR A 496 -2.65 -29.82 17.73
N CYS A 497 -2.78 -28.50 17.60
CA CYS A 497 -3.30 -27.86 16.38
C CYS A 497 -2.47 -28.21 15.14
N VAL A 498 -1.14 -28.12 15.24
CA VAL A 498 -0.20 -28.46 14.17
C VAL A 498 -0.28 -29.94 13.83
N ILE A 499 -0.24 -30.83 14.82
CA ILE A 499 -0.37 -32.28 14.61
C ILE A 499 -1.68 -32.58 13.86
N PHE A 500 -2.79 -31.98 14.29
CA PHE A 500 -4.09 -32.18 13.67
C PHE A 500 -4.12 -31.71 12.21
N ILE A 501 -3.52 -30.56 11.87
CA ILE A 501 -3.40 -30.07 10.48
C ILE A 501 -2.61 -31.08 9.62
N VAL A 502 -1.50 -31.61 10.14
CA VAL A 502 -0.66 -32.58 9.41
C VAL A 502 -1.38 -33.93 9.26
N LEU A 503 -2.14 -34.37 10.26
CA LEU A 503 -3.00 -35.57 10.16
C LEU A 503 -4.10 -35.40 9.11
N GLN A 504 -4.77 -34.24 9.06
CA GLN A 504 -5.74 -33.93 8.01
C GLN A 504 -5.11 -33.97 6.62
N ALA A 505 -3.90 -33.42 6.48
CA ALA A 505 -3.15 -33.47 5.23
C ALA A 505 -2.80 -34.90 4.81
N ALA A 506 -2.39 -35.74 5.77
CA ALA A 506 -2.05 -37.15 5.53
C ALA A 506 -3.28 -37.97 5.13
N LEU A 507 -4.41 -37.74 5.79
CA LEU A 507 -5.68 -38.35 5.42
C LEU A 507 -6.11 -37.93 4.00
N LYS A 508 -5.95 -36.64 3.67
CA LYS A 508 -6.29 -36.14 2.33
C LYS A 508 -5.37 -36.72 1.26
N SER A 509 -4.07 -36.87 1.54
CA SER A 509 -3.15 -37.51 0.59
C SER A 509 -3.46 -39.00 0.38
N VAL A 510 -3.93 -39.71 1.42
CA VAL A 510 -4.43 -41.09 1.30
C VAL A 510 -5.67 -41.15 0.41
N GLU A 511 -6.64 -40.26 0.62
CA GLU A 511 -7.88 -40.18 -0.17
C GLU A 511 -7.58 -39.92 -1.66
N LEU A 512 -6.64 -39.02 -1.95
CA LEU A 512 -6.23 -38.69 -3.32
C LEU A 512 -5.25 -39.71 -3.93
N ALA A 513 -4.86 -40.76 -3.19
CA ALA A 513 -3.84 -41.72 -3.59
C ALA A 513 -2.48 -41.07 -3.94
N HIS A 514 -2.15 -39.96 -3.29
CA HIS A 514 -0.87 -39.26 -3.40
C HIS A 514 0.16 -39.91 -2.48
N TYR A 515 0.66 -41.08 -2.89
CA TYR A 515 1.50 -41.96 -2.07
C TYR A 515 2.78 -41.30 -1.55
N SER A 516 3.45 -40.50 -2.37
CA SER A 516 4.68 -39.81 -1.99
C SER A 516 4.47 -38.74 -0.93
N CYS A 517 3.38 -37.95 -1.04
CA CYS A 517 2.97 -37.04 0.04
C CYS A 517 2.61 -37.80 1.31
N THR A 518 1.87 -38.91 1.16
CA THR A 518 1.44 -39.75 2.30
C THR A 518 2.64 -40.30 3.06
N GLY A 519 3.61 -40.90 2.36
CA GLY A 519 4.79 -41.46 3.00
C GLY A 519 5.67 -40.41 3.66
N PHE A 520 5.83 -39.24 3.03
CA PHE A 520 6.49 -38.10 3.67
C PHE A 520 5.78 -37.68 4.97
N LEU A 521 4.46 -37.46 4.94
CA LEU A 521 3.70 -37.01 6.11
C LEU A 521 3.69 -38.05 7.22
N VAL A 522 3.52 -39.35 6.91
CA VAL A 522 3.59 -40.44 7.89
C VAL A 522 4.95 -40.47 8.58
N LYS A 523 6.03 -40.39 7.81
CA LYS A 523 7.38 -40.31 8.36
C LYS A 523 7.53 -39.08 9.25
N PHE A 524 7.15 -37.91 8.74
CA PHE A 524 7.25 -36.65 9.45
C PHE A 524 6.50 -36.67 10.78
N ILE A 525 5.24 -37.11 10.80
CA ILE A 525 4.40 -37.17 12.00
C ILE A 525 5.08 -38.02 13.09
N VAL A 526 5.60 -39.19 12.72
CA VAL A 526 6.22 -40.12 13.68
C VAL A 526 7.56 -39.60 14.19
N THR A 527 8.30 -38.83 13.39
CA THR A 527 9.65 -38.36 13.77
C THR A 527 9.68 -36.96 14.38
N ALA A 528 8.68 -36.12 14.11
CA ALA A 528 8.71 -34.70 14.48
C ALA A 528 7.96 -34.38 15.79
N PHE A 529 7.10 -35.27 16.29
CA PHE A 529 6.27 -35.02 17.47
C PHE A 529 6.51 -36.06 18.56
N LYS A 530 6.46 -35.62 19.83
CA LYS A 530 6.52 -36.54 20.97
C LYS A 530 5.30 -37.46 20.94
N CYS A 531 5.50 -38.71 21.33
CA CYS A 531 4.50 -39.76 21.19
C CYS A 531 3.19 -39.46 21.97
N GLN A 532 3.31 -38.82 23.14
CA GLN A 532 2.15 -38.43 23.95
C GLN A 532 1.22 -37.49 23.19
N TYR A 533 1.74 -36.36 22.70
CA TYR A 533 0.94 -35.37 21.96
C TYR A 533 0.33 -35.96 20.69
N LEU A 534 1.08 -36.81 19.99
CA LEU A 534 0.59 -37.50 18.80
C LEU A 534 -0.60 -38.42 19.13
N ASN A 535 -0.49 -39.26 20.16
CA ASN A 535 -1.53 -40.20 20.53
C ASN A 535 -2.82 -39.49 20.94
N GLU A 536 -2.71 -38.43 21.74
CA GLU A 536 -3.85 -37.62 22.17
C GLU A 536 -4.51 -36.87 21.00
N ALA A 537 -3.73 -36.16 20.18
CA ALA A 537 -4.25 -35.50 18.98
C ALA A 537 -4.92 -36.50 18.02
N TYR A 538 -4.34 -37.69 17.91
CA TYR A 538 -4.85 -38.74 17.04
C TYR A 538 -6.18 -39.30 17.53
N SER A 539 -6.36 -39.50 18.83
CA SER A 539 -7.66 -39.92 19.41
C SER A 539 -8.75 -38.92 19.07
N VAL A 540 -8.49 -37.62 19.25
CA VAL A 540 -9.46 -36.57 18.92
C VAL A 540 -9.70 -36.50 17.40
N PHE A 541 -8.65 -36.71 16.61
CA PHE A 541 -8.74 -36.77 15.14
C PHE A 541 -9.62 -37.93 14.67
N THR A 542 -9.49 -39.12 15.28
CA THR A 542 -10.26 -40.30 14.88
C THR A 542 -11.73 -40.20 15.30
N GLU A 543 -12.00 -39.69 16.50
CA GLU A 543 -13.36 -39.45 17.02
C GLU A 543 -14.14 -38.44 16.16
N ASN A 544 -13.47 -37.36 15.74
CA ASN A 544 -14.08 -36.32 14.92
C ASN A 544 -13.99 -36.61 13.41
N GLY A 545 -13.56 -37.82 13.01
CA GLY A 545 -13.44 -38.21 11.60
C GLY A 545 -12.53 -37.29 10.77
N GLY A 546 -11.52 -36.67 11.39
CA GLY A 546 -10.66 -35.68 10.76
C GLY A 546 -11.35 -34.39 10.33
N ALA A 547 -12.55 -34.09 10.84
CA ALA A 547 -13.32 -32.86 10.56
C ALA A 547 -12.66 -31.61 11.19
N ASN A 548 -13.42 -30.54 11.46
CA ASN A 548 -12.87 -29.26 11.92
C ASN A 548 -11.86 -29.43 13.07
N ASN A 549 -10.68 -28.81 12.91
CA ASN A 549 -9.62 -28.87 13.92
C ASN A 549 -10.10 -28.16 15.20
N PRO A 550 -10.28 -28.88 16.33
CA PRO A 550 -10.84 -28.32 17.56
C PRO A 550 -9.88 -27.36 18.26
N TYR A 551 -8.57 -27.50 18.02
CA TYR A 551 -7.52 -26.67 18.59
C TYR A 551 -7.30 -25.37 17.79
N LEU A 552 -7.88 -25.27 16.60
CA LEU A 552 -7.84 -24.06 15.79
C LEU A 552 -9.13 -23.27 16.03
N GLY A 553 -9.08 -22.28 16.91
CA GLY A 553 -10.24 -21.46 17.27
C GLY A 553 -10.92 -20.87 16.02
N GLN A 554 -12.07 -21.43 15.61
CA GLN A 554 -12.88 -20.88 14.53
C GLN A 554 -13.55 -19.60 15.01
N ARG A 555 -12.82 -18.49 14.98
CA ARG A 555 -13.42 -17.16 15.18
C ARG A 555 -14.20 -16.79 13.92
N GLU A 556 -15.41 -16.26 14.08
CA GLU A 556 -16.24 -15.68 12.99
C GLU A 556 -15.43 -14.74 12.06
N ASN A 557 -14.41 -14.12 12.66
CA ASN A 557 -13.45 -13.20 12.05
C ASN A 557 -12.67 -13.78 10.86
N PHE A 558 -12.40 -15.10 10.81
CA PHE A 558 -11.65 -15.74 9.71
C PHE A 558 -12.51 -16.59 8.77
N SER A 559 -13.84 -16.57 8.93
CA SER A 559 -14.80 -17.35 8.13
C SER A 559 -14.70 -17.17 6.61
N LYS A 560 -14.16 -16.04 6.13
CA LYS A 560 -13.92 -15.79 4.70
C LYS A 560 -12.76 -16.62 4.13
N ILE A 561 -11.87 -17.09 4.99
CA ILE A 561 -10.76 -17.96 4.66
C ILE A 561 -11.26 -19.40 4.75
N ASN A 562 -11.91 -19.89 3.67
CA ASN A 562 -12.37 -21.28 3.64
C ASN A 562 -11.19 -22.24 3.45
N VAL A 563 -10.73 -22.83 4.56
CA VAL A 563 -9.59 -23.76 4.60
C VAL A 563 -10.01 -25.07 5.26
N SER A 564 -11.10 -25.66 4.78
CA SER A 564 -11.47 -27.03 5.12
C SER A 564 -10.80 -28.03 4.18
N PHE A 565 -10.32 -29.15 4.75
CA PHE A 565 -10.08 -30.34 3.96
C PHE A 565 -11.44 -30.95 3.66
N ASN A 566 -11.84 -30.94 2.38
CA ASN A 566 -13.12 -31.51 1.97
C ASN A 566 -12.91 -33.01 1.73
N PHE A 567 -13.29 -33.83 2.70
CA PHE A 567 -13.21 -35.29 2.59
C PHE A 567 -14.49 -35.85 1.96
N ASN A 568 -14.34 -36.93 1.19
CA ASN A 568 -15.49 -37.72 0.78
C ASN A 568 -15.98 -38.59 1.96
N GLU A 569 -17.15 -38.27 2.49
CA GLU A 569 -17.78 -38.95 3.64
C GLU A 569 -17.87 -40.48 3.45
N LYS A 570 -18.09 -40.95 2.22
CA LYS A 570 -18.24 -42.39 1.92
C LYS A 570 -16.92 -43.16 2.04
N THR A 571 -15.79 -42.51 1.80
CA THR A 571 -14.46 -43.15 1.81
C THR A 571 -13.66 -42.78 3.04
N LEU A 572 -14.14 -41.84 3.86
CA LEU A 572 -13.45 -41.30 5.02
C LEU A 572 -12.97 -42.40 5.98
N GLY A 573 -13.88 -43.26 6.44
CA GLY A 573 -13.53 -44.35 7.36
C GLY A 573 -12.54 -45.36 6.77
N TYR A 574 -12.63 -45.62 5.45
CA TYR A 574 -11.66 -46.47 4.74
C TYR A 574 -10.27 -45.80 4.69
N CYS A 575 -10.19 -44.52 4.34
CA CYS A 575 -8.95 -43.77 4.28
C CYS A 575 -8.30 -43.59 5.65
N GLN A 576 -9.11 -43.36 6.69
CA GLN A 576 -8.65 -43.23 8.08
C GLN A 576 -8.01 -44.52 8.58
N LYS A 577 -8.67 -45.68 8.41
CA LYS A 577 -8.08 -46.99 8.76
C LYS A 577 -6.77 -47.25 8.01
N LYS A 578 -6.70 -46.89 6.72
CA LYS A 578 -5.47 -47.01 5.93
C LYS A 578 -4.35 -46.13 6.48
N LEU A 579 -4.66 -44.90 6.89
CA LEU A 579 -3.71 -44.00 7.56
C LEU A 579 -3.24 -44.56 8.90
N THR A 580 -4.14 -45.16 9.70
CA THR A 580 -3.79 -45.81 10.98
C THR A 580 -2.74 -46.91 10.77
N ILE A 581 -2.97 -47.83 9.82
CA ILE A 581 -2.03 -48.92 9.53
C ILE A 581 -0.65 -48.35 9.18
N LEU A 582 -0.60 -47.29 8.36
CA LEU A 582 0.65 -46.68 7.94
C LEU A 582 1.39 -45.99 9.10
N LEU A 583 0.69 -45.23 9.94
CA LEU A 583 1.28 -44.56 11.10
C LEU A 583 1.77 -45.57 12.14
N TYR A 584 0.93 -46.55 12.49
CA TYR A 584 1.25 -47.58 13.48
C TYR A 584 2.45 -48.42 13.02
N GLY A 585 2.46 -48.88 11.76
CA GLY A 585 3.60 -49.61 11.20
C GLY A 585 4.90 -48.81 11.19
N GLN A 586 4.82 -47.50 10.89
CA GLN A 586 5.98 -46.62 10.95
C GLN A 586 6.49 -46.41 12.39
N GLN A 587 5.60 -46.30 13.39
CA GLN A 587 5.99 -46.23 14.80
C GLN A 587 6.70 -47.51 15.25
N GLN A 588 6.13 -48.69 14.94
CA GLN A 588 6.75 -49.98 15.25
C GLN A 588 8.15 -50.08 14.67
N TYR A 589 8.30 -49.74 13.39
CA TYR A 589 9.60 -49.76 12.74
C TYR A 589 10.63 -48.87 13.42
N VAL A 590 10.25 -47.65 13.83
CA VAL A 590 11.14 -46.73 14.56
C VAL A 590 11.55 -47.30 15.92
N VAL A 591 10.62 -47.90 16.67
CA VAL A 591 10.88 -48.50 17.98
C VAL A 591 11.78 -49.73 17.87
N GLU A 592 11.47 -50.66 16.96
CA GLU A 592 12.24 -51.89 16.79
C GLU A 592 13.68 -51.61 16.32
N ARG A 593 13.85 -50.60 15.46
CA ARG A 593 15.17 -50.15 15.00
C ARG A 593 15.87 -49.20 15.97
N ARG A 594 15.20 -48.78 17.05
CA ARG A 594 15.69 -47.79 18.02
C ARG A 594 16.20 -46.52 17.34
N ILE A 595 15.46 -46.04 16.34
CA ILE A 595 15.85 -44.83 15.61
C ILE A 595 15.48 -43.63 16.47
N ASP A 596 16.51 -42.92 16.94
CA ASP A 596 16.33 -41.77 17.82
C ASP A 596 16.31 -40.47 17.00
N PHE A 597 15.16 -39.81 17.02
CA PHE A 597 14.95 -38.48 16.44
C PHE A 597 14.76 -37.40 17.53
N GLY A 598 15.21 -37.68 18.76
CA GLY A 598 15.01 -36.87 19.97
C GLY A 598 14.27 -37.66 21.06
N GLU A 599 13.33 -38.54 20.66
CA GLU A 599 12.70 -39.53 21.52
C GLU A 599 12.32 -40.77 20.70
N VAL A 600 12.55 -41.96 21.26
CA VAL A 600 11.98 -43.21 20.71
C VAL A 600 10.56 -43.36 21.26
N PRO A 601 9.52 -43.57 20.41
CA PRO A 601 8.14 -43.69 20.87
C PRO A 601 7.99 -44.75 21.98
N LYS A 602 7.40 -44.35 23.11
CA LYS A 602 7.19 -45.22 24.28
C LYS A 602 5.88 -46.00 24.22
N SER A 603 4.94 -45.51 23.42
CA SER A 603 3.62 -46.12 23.20
C SER A 603 3.32 -46.13 21.72
N TYR A 604 2.37 -46.96 21.30
CA TYR A 604 1.84 -46.96 19.94
C TYR A 604 0.52 -46.21 19.89
N LEU A 605 0.09 -45.85 18.68
CA LEU A 605 -1.26 -45.37 18.45
C LEU A 605 -2.28 -46.45 18.80
N ASP A 606 -3.45 -46.02 19.28
CA ASP A 606 -4.60 -46.92 19.44
C ASP A 606 -5.04 -47.42 18.07
N ILE A 607 -5.24 -48.74 17.98
CA ILE A 607 -5.67 -49.46 16.79
C ILE A 607 -7.04 -50.13 16.97
N CYS A 608 -7.74 -49.91 18.09
CA CYS A 608 -9.04 -50.53 18.37
C CYS A 608 -10.08 -50.23 17.26
N HIS A 609 -10.02 -49.05 16.64
CA HIS A 609 -10.94 -48.67 15.54
C HIS A 609 -10.61 -49.34 14.20
N LEU A 610 -9.59 -50.20 14.10
CA LEU A 610 -9.27 -50.95 12.88
C LEU A 610 -10.18 -52.15 12.63
N ASN A 611 -10.98 -52.60 13.60
CA ASN A 611 -11.89 -53.74 13.42
C ASN A 611 -12.84 -53.49 12.23
N CYS A 612 -12.66 -54.25 11.14
CA CYS A 612 -13.55 -54.24 9.98
C CYS A 612 -13.42 -55.48 9.10
N ASN A 613 -14.53 -55.82 8.43
CA ASN A 613 -14.65 -56.98 7.54
C ASN A 613 -13.82 -56.87 6.24
N TYR A 614 -13.07 -55.78 6.05
CA TYR A 614 -12.28 -55.49 4.85
C TYR A 614 -10.81 -55.16 5.18
N ILE A 615 -10.32 -55.57 6.36
CA ILE A 615 -8.95 -55.32 6.79
C ILE A 615 -7.91 -55.95 5.84
N ASP A 616 -8.17 -57.16 5.34
CA ASP A 616 -7.29 -57.84 4.38
C ASP A 616 -7.19 -57.04 3.06
N TYR A 617 -8.32 -56.51 2.60
CA TYR A 617 -8.34 -55.64 1.42
C TYR A 617 -7.52 -54.36 1.63
N LEU A 618 -7.50 -53.78 2.85
CA LEU A 618 -6.63 -52.64 3.17
C LEU A 618 -5.16 -53.00 3.03
N PHE A 619 -4.74 -54.13 3.59
CA PHE A 619 -3.36 -54.63 3.49
C PHE A 619 -2.96 -54.87 2.04
N ASP A 620 -3.81 -55.55 1.25
CA ASP A 620 -3.53 -55.82 -0.17
C ASP A 620 -3.38 -54.51 -0.97
N LYS A 621 -4.19 -53.49 -0.65
CA LYS A 621 -4.09 -52.17 -1.29
C LYS A 621 -2.86 -51.37 -0.89
N ILE A 622 -2.40 -51.50 0.36
CA ILE A 622 -1.13 -50.89 0.79
C ILE A 622 0.03 -51.62 0.10
N GLU A 623 0.01 -52.95 0.11
CA GLU A 623 1.05 -53.77 -0.48
C GLU A 623 1.24 -53.51 -1.97
N ALA A 624 0.13 -53.43 -2.72
CA ALA A 624 0.16 -53.13 -4.14
C ALA A 624 0.82 -51.78 -4.48
N SER A 625 0.94 -50.87 -3.50
CA SER A 625 1.52 -49.53 -3.68
C SER A 625 2.76 -49.28 -2.80
N LYS A 626 3.34 -50.32 -2.18
CA LYS A 626 4.39 -50.18 -1.15
C LYS A 626 5.58 -49.32 -1.58
N SER A 627 6.07 -49.53 -2.80
CA SER A 627 7.24 -48.80 -3.34
C SER A 627 6.99 -47.32 -3.63
N LYS A 628 5.72 -46.89 -3.70
CA LYS A 628 5.36 -45.50 -3.97
C LYS A 628 5.34 -44.61 -2.73
N TYR A 629 5.25 -45.22 -1.54
CA TYR A 629 5.23 -44.47 -0.29
C TYR A 629 6.64 -44.04 0.14
N GLY A 630 7.69 -44.80 -0.20
CA GLY A 630 9.04 -44.54 0.31
C GLY A 630 9.17 -44.77 1.83
N LEU A 631 8.37 -45.70 2.37
CA LEU A 631 8.40 -46.13 3.77
C LEU A 631 9.15 -47.45 3.89
N LEU A 632 10.29 -47.45 4.58
CA LEU A 632 11.19 -48.61 4.64
C LEU A 632 10.53 -49.84 5.26
N PHE A 633 9.65 -49.67 6.25
CA PHE A 633 8.97 -50.81 6.89
C PHE A 633 8.07 -51.61 5.94
N LEU A 634 7.65 -51.03 4.81
CA LEU A 634 6.87 -51.74 3.80
C LEU A 634 7.72 -52.64 2.90
N GLU A 635 9.03 -52.38 2.83
CA GLU A 635 9.94 -53.04 1.89
C GLU A 635 10.97 -53.93 2.58
N GLU A 636 11.43 -53.53 3.77
CA GLU A 636 12.56 -54.16 4.42
C GLU A 636 12.18 -55.53 5.01
N LYS A 637 13.09 -56.49 4.87
CA LYS A 637 13.02 -57.78 5.57
C LYS A 637 13.63 -57.66 6.96
N LYS A 638 13.06 -58.35 7.94
CA LYS A 638 13.63 -58.38 9.30
C LYS A 638 14.90 -59.22 9.28
N GLN A 639 15.99 -58.74 9.92
CA GLN A 639 17.32 -59.37 9.85
C GLN A 639 17.37 -60.85 10.31
N HIS A 640 16.32 -61.33 10.98
CA HIS A 640 16.25 -62.69 11.55
C HIS A 640 14.97 -63.47 11.17
N LYS A 641 14.14 -62.98 10.24
CA LYS A 641 12.94 -63.69 9.77
C LYS A 641 12.81 -63.55 8.25
N GLU A 642 12.33 -64.59 7.55
CA GLU A 642 12.06 -64.51 6.09
C GLU A 642 10.84 -63.62 5.74
N ILE A 643 10.14 -63.12 6.75
CA ILE A 643 8.99 -62.22 6.64
C ILE A 643 9.41 -60.75 6.69
N THR A 644 8.67 -59.91 5.96
CA THR A 644 8.83 -58.45 6.00
C THR A 644 8.20 -57.88 7.26
N TYR A 645 8.61 -56.67 7.67
CA TYR A 645 7.96 -55.97 8.79
C TYR A 645 6.46 -55.79 8.54
N PHE A 646 6.07 -55.56 7.29
CA PHE A 646 4.67 -55.43 6.89
C PHE A 646 3.83 -56.72 7.09
N GLU A 647 4.41 -57.90 6.82
CA GLU A 647 3.72 -59.18 7.06
C GLU A 647 3.56 -59.48 8.57
N GLU A 648 4.56 -59.11 9.37
CA GLU A 648 4.46 -59.22 10.83
C GLU A 648 3.38 -58.29 11.39
N LEU A 649 3.37 -57.03 10.96
CA LEU A 649 2.34 -56.04 11.28
C LEU A 649 0.93 -56.55 10.91
N LYS A 650 0.79 -57.16 9.73
CA LYS A 650 -0.48 -57.76 9.27
C LYS A 650 -0.96 -58.86 10.22
N ASN A 651 -0.06 -59.72 10.68
CA ASN A 651 -0.39 -60.79 11.63
C ASN A 651 -0.73 -60.25 13.03
N GLU A 652 0.00 -59.24 13.50
CA GLU A 652 -0.24 -58.63 14.81
C GLU A 652 -1.60 -57.92 14.87
N ILE A 653 -1.94 -57.11 13.86
CA ILE A 653 -3.25 -56.44 13.79
C ILE A 653 -4.38 -57.48 13.72
N ARG A 654 -4.19 -58.58 12.97
CA ARG A 654 -5.18 -59.67 12.91
C ARG A 654 -5.38 -60.36 14.27
N LEU A 655 -4.30 -60.62 15.00
CA LEU A 655 -4.37 -61.19 16.35
C LEU A 655 -5.09 -60.24 17.30
N HIS A 656 -4.82 -58.93 17.21
CA HIS A 656 -5.48 -57.93 18.04
C HIS A 656 -7.00 -57.86 17.78
N ILE A 657 -7.41 -57.88 16.51
CA ILE A 657 -8.83 -57.88 16.12
C ILE A 657 -9.51 -59.19 16.55
N GLY A 658 -8.87 -60.35 16.31
CA GLY A 658 -9.44 -61.65 16.70
C GLY A 658 -9.66 -61.79 18.21
N VAL A 659 -8.75 -61.23 19.03
CA VAL A 659 -8.91 -61.19 20.49
C VAL A 659 -10.06 -60.26 20.91
N GLN A 660 -10.30 -59.16 20.21
CA GLN A 660 -11.45 -58.27 20.48
C GLN A 660 -12.78 -58.95 20.15
N ASP A 661 -12.89 -59.64 19.01
CA ASP A 661 -14.11 -60.36 18.63
C ASP A 661 -14.45 -61.46 19.66
N GLU A 662 -13.45 -62.13 20.24
CA GLU A 662 -13.64 -63.10 21.33
C GLU A 662 -14.11 -62.44 22.64
N LEU A 663 -13.64 -61.24 22.97
CA LEU A 663 -14.05 -60.48 24.16
C LEU A 663 -15.48 -59.91 24.02
N GLU A 664 -15.86 -59.41 22.84
CA GLU A 664 -17.22 -58.94 22.55
C GLU A 664 -18.24 -60.08 22.51
N MET A 665 -17.84 -61.31 22.15
CA MET A 665 -18.74 -62.49 22.23
C MET A 665 -18.95 -63.02 23.66
N VAL A 666 -18.10 -62.63 24.61
CA VAL A 666 -18.14 -63.07 26.03
C VAL A 666 -18.80 -62.03 26.95
N THR A 667 -19.01 -60.80 26.46
CA THR A 667 -19.75 -59.72 27.15
C THR A 667 -21.17 -59.58 26.63
#